data_AF-A0A2T7NXH3-F1
#
_entry.id   AF-A0A2T7NXH3-F1
#
_cell.length_a   1.000
_cell.length_b   1.000
_cell.length_c   1.000
_cell.angle_alpha   90.00
_cell.angle_beta   90.00
_cell.angle_gamma   90.00
#
_symmetry.space_group_name_H-M   'P 1'
#
loop_
_entity.id
_entity.type
_entity.pdbx_description
1 polymer ?
#
loop_
_entity_poly.entity_id
_entity_poly.type
_entity_poly.pdbx_seq_one_letter_code
_entity_poly.pdbx_strand_id
1 'polypeptide(L)'
;MLRQYQVARAAVTASTTSNSHNSSGGNHHGAGAADAGIWALKEPRDAVSAPHARPMSAKILAVGIALVAVVVLAVALIMGLEFPKYVHAQVSEDQCVINQQHPKYNSWCAAKRVASDEATAATADEKMSHRRTARVTRCRCTDCLRLQEWETATPHSTMSCQFSEKIIDYDNADSDNSNYKVRQRGPYVYTENETREDVQFNSETATFRVSRSHVFSQNRTNEECPTCSENDTLTVLNVDYLRQVFAKGGDVNYVLSLLTSFLQDVLTSNGLYVSDTFMTNLTLLGCLDNSCDKLPHVLANVSFGKWLQVSNSSYCKEIETNRSSAPFNVTELRGLYGALLNESALGTKLLSVDQADDLNHQCRKWASDVCQGVASKDVNDNCGLVHLLQECGHRSTAAPRVQEIVSSFFCPSDTRCLNLTSVSTPVFFTYLEALTDFILQHLVKVTQTFELLQRNRDLVVTMTQNDLAMGYFLYSDTDQGEVSRHVQGLLTEDWLKSDYSTGVSWTVDTCLQGRSISNNLKVREFNGSQYAPPSLLRNPAERVSVQGQTDFTDACSSRPTCQTCSASSQYLFLYLPSLQRTLTYTWRDVMSLWGVDVHRYWLMADNFVWDASYQVSCGLQTLTSALGFFGWISVPKVTVTQLSSAGGDLRNCSLPEIESFVDVEPVSGRLWQKKTQLQLNVGIRPQDVASPRWRPLNISYLSKAIPLVWTDRRVLLDSSEVGYYNYKVVRLMRVSCGGLIGLSVVSIIVLIVGSIIFFYPTHINRVGPAPEESSIANLHSRHLNAN
;
A
#
# COMPACT_ATOMS: atom_id res chain seq x y z
N MET A 1 13.38 -39.40 6.86
CA MET A 1 12.03 -39.97 6.71
C MET A 1 11.16 -39.00 5.92
N LEU A 2 11.26 -39.03 4.58
CA LEU A 2 10.44 -38.23 3.66
C LEU A 2 10.53 -38.90 2.29
N ARG A 3 9.64 -39.85 2.01
CA ARG A 3 9.37 -40.42 0.69
C ARG A 3 8.16 -41.34 0.86
N GLN A 4 7.01 -40.89 0.37
CA GLN A 4 5.88 -41.66 -0.18
C GLN A 4 4.61 -40.83 0.00
N TYR A 5 4.16 -40.19 -1.07
CA TYR A 5 2.79 -40.31 -1.58
C TYR A 5 2.68 -39.49 -2.87
N GLN A 6 2.72 -40.18 -4.01
CA GLN A 6 2.16 -39.73 -5.28
C GLN A 6 1.49 -40.94 -5.97
N VAL A 7 0.57 -40.60 -6.89
CA VAL A 7 0.00 -41.41 -8.00
C VAL A 7 -1.33 -42.11 -7.62
N ALA A 8 -2.45 -42.06 -8.37
CA ALA A 8 -2.90 -41.31 -9.55
C ALA A 8 -4.37 -41.70 -9.88
N ARG A 9 -5.03 -40.93 -10.77
CA ARG A 9 -5.78 -41.35 -11.99
C ARG A 9 -6.78 -40.24 -12.37
N ALA A 10 -7.21 -40.03 -13.62
CA ALA A 10 -6.72 -40.25 -14.98
C ALA A 10 -7.79 -39.63 -15.90
N ALA A 11 -7.38 -39.31 -17.13
CA ALA A 11 -8.11 -38.60 -18.17
C ALA A 11 -9.38 -39.29 -18.70
N VAL A 12 -10.30 -38.48 -19.25
CA VAL A 12 -11.15 -38.86 -20.40
C VAL A 12 -11.22 -37.68 -21.38
N THR A 13 -10.70 -37.91 -22.58
CA THR A 13 -10.85 -37.11 -23.81
C THR A 13 -12.17 -37.41 -24.51
N ALA A 14 -12.80 -36.39 -25.10
CA ALA A 14 -13.62 -36.56 -26.31
C ALA A 14 -13.59 -35.28 -27.16
N SER A 15 -13.09 -35.44 -28.38
CA SER A 15 -13.07 -34.49 -29.48
C SER A 15 -14.33 -34.64 -30.34
N THR A 16 -14.86 -33.54 -30.89
CA THR A 16 -15.51 -33.55 -32.23
C THR A 16 -15.64 -32.13 -32.81
N THR A 17 -14.83 -31.87 -33.84
CA THR A 17 -15.13 -31.32 -35.17
C THR A 17 -16.16 -30.19 -35.38
N SER A 18 -15.63 -29.08 -35.91
CA SER A 18 -16.07 -28.29 -37.07
C SER A 18 -17.50 -28.47 -37.62
N ASN A 19 -18.18 -27.34 -37.87
CA ASN A 19 -18.80 -27.08 -39.17
C ASN A 19 -19.09 -25.60 -39.40
N SER A 20 -18.55 -25.10 -40.52
CA SER A 20 -18.97 -23.93 -41.26
C SER A 20 -20.17 -24.27 -42.14
N HIS A 21 -21.22 -23.43 -42.17
CA HIS A 21 -21.95 -23.08 -43.41
C HIS A 21 -23.02 -22.00 -43.19
N ASN A 22 -22.81 -20.88 -43.90
CA ASN A 22 -23.75 -20.17 -44.77
C ASN A 22 -25.28 -20.33 -44.61
N SER A 23 -25.89 -19.15 -44.44
CA SER A 23 -26.88 -18.52 -45.36
C SER A 23 -28.36 -18.85 -45.26
N SER A 24 -29.13 -17.81 -45.63
CA SER A 24 -30.60 -17.71 -45.82
C SER A 24 -31.39 -17.57 -44.52
N GLY A 25 -32.37 -16.69 -44.38
CA GLY A 25 -33.00 -15.75 -45.30
C GLY A 25 -34.25 -15.25 -44.58
N GLY A 26 -34.53 -13.95 -44.66
CA GLY A 26 -35.67 -13.36 -43.96
C GLY A 26 -35.85 -11.88 -44.27
N ASN A 27 -36.12 -11.59 -45.55
CA ASN A 27 -36.69 -10.31 -45.97
C ASN A 27 -38.11 -10.20 -45.43
N HIS A 28 -38.44 -9.09 -44.77
CA HIS A 28 -39.77 -8.49 -44.89
C HIS A 28 -39.70 -6.96 -44.83
N HIS A 29 -40.51 -6.37 -45.70
CA HIS A 29 -40.66 -4.97 -46.06
C HIS A 29 -41.03 -4.03 -44.91
N GLY A 30 -40.71 -2.75 -45.09
CA GLY A 30 -41.38 -1.67 -44.38
C GLY A 30 -40.68 -0.33 -44.45
N ALA A 31 -40.71 0.33 -45.61
CA ALA A 31 -40.44 1.76 -45.70
C ALA A 31 -41.60 2.51 -45.03
N GLY A 32 -41.32 3.23 -43.94
CA GLY A 32 -42.27 4.12 -43.27
C GLY A 32 -41.73 5.54 -43.33
N ALA A 33 -42.36 6.35 -44.18
CA ALA A 33 -42.11 7.77 -44.32
C ALA A 33 -42.64 8.58 -43.12
N ALA A 34 -42.13 9.80 -43.04
CA ALA A 34 -42.43 10.89 -42.11
C ALA A 34 -43.85 10.94 -41.55
N ASP A 35 -43.95 11.26 -40.24
CA ASP A 35 -45.06 12.03 -39.70
C ASP A 35 -44.57 12.94 -38.56
N ALA A 36 -44.58 14.24 -38.85
CA ALA A 36 -44.36 15.30 -37.88
C ALA A 36 -45.71 15.61 -37.20
N GLY A 37 -45.77 15.39 -35.89
CA GLY A 37 -46.95 15.67 -35.08
C GLY A 37 -47.35 17.15 -35.11
N ILE A 38 -48.53 17.40 -35.68
CA ILE A 38 -49.26 18.67 -35.67
C ILE A 38 -49.77 18.91 -34.24
N TRP A 39 -49.31 19.98 -33.60
CA TRP A 39 -49.90 20.49 -32.37
C TRP A 39 -51.20 21.22 -32.68
N ALA A 40 -52.30 20.74 -32.09
CA ALA A 40 -53.63 21.32 -32.20
C ALA A 40 -53.67 22.71 -31.55
N LEU A 41 -54.07 23.71 -32.35
CA LEU A 41 -54.36 25.07 -31.91
C LEU A 41 -55.71 25.10 -31.19
N LYS A 42 -55.67 25.65 -29.98
CA LYS A 42 -56.82 25.99 -29.14
C LYS A 42 -57.51 27.24 -29.72
N GLU A 43 -58.80 27.13 -30.03
CA GLU A 43 -59.63 28.26 -30.45
C GLU A 43 -59.68 29.37 -29.38
N PRO A 44 -59.49 30.64 -29.76
CA PRO A 44 -59.86 31.77 -28.91
C PRO A 44 -61.28 32.25 -29.24
N ARG A 45 -62.11 32.32 -28.20
CA ARG A 45 -63.39 33.02 -28.17
C ARG A 45 -63.20 34.54 -28.20
N ASP A 46 -64.18 35.17 -28.83
CA ASP A 46 -64.73 36.51 -28.60
C ASP A 46 -63.80 37.73 -28.68
N ALA A 47 -63.94 38.42 -29.82
CA ALA A 47 -63.40 39.73 -30.10
C ALA A 47 -64.00 40.80 -29.18
N VAL A 48 -63.21 41.27 -28.20
CA VAL A 48 -63.42 42.55 -27.55
C VAL A 48 -62.75 43.63 -28.41
N SER A 49 -63.55 44.59 -28.88
CA SER A 49 -63.13 45.74 -29.68
C SER A 49 -62.00 46.53 -28.99
N ALA A 50 -60.81 46.49 -29.55
CA ALA A 50 -59.66 47.27 -29.10
C ALA A 50 -59.80 48.76 -29.51
N PRO A 51 -59.43 49.72 -28.64
CA PRO A 51 -59.48 51.14 -28.94
C PRO A 51 -58.46 51.53 -30.03
N HIS A 52 -58.82 52.50 -30.88
CA HIS A 52 -57.99 53.04 -31.94
C HIS A 52 -56.56 53.41 -31.47
N ALA A 53 -55.59 52.58 -31.85
CA ALA A 53 -54.18 52.84 -31.64
C ALA A 53 -53.70 53.97 -32.56
N ARG A 54 -53.22 55.05 -31.98
CA ARG A 54 -52.55 56.15 -32.70
C ARG A 54 -51.29 55.60 -33.39
N PRO A 55 -50.97 56.04 -34.63
CA PRO A 55 -49.77 55.58 -35.33
C PRO A 55 -48.53 56.04 -34.55
N MET A 56 -47.87 55.11 -33.86
CA MET A 56 -46.55 55.39 -33.31
C MET A 56 -45.58 55.63 -34.47
N SER A 57 -44.82 56.71 -34.38
CA SER A 57 -43.75 57.03 -35.34
C SER A 57 -42.78 55.85 -35.44
N ALA A 58 -42.51 55.36 -36.66
CA ALA A 58 -41.57 54.26 -36.92
C ALA A 58 -40.18 54.49 -36.29
N LYS A 59 -39.82 55.77 -36.07
CA LYS A 59 -38.60 56.16 -35.35
C LYS A 59 -38.61 55.75 -33.88
N ILE A 60 -39.75 55.83 -33.20
CA ILE A 60 -39.89 55.43 -31.79
C ILE A 60 -39.74 53.90 -31.66
N LEU A 61 -40.32 53.15 -32.61
CA LEU A 61 -40.18 51.69 -32.66
C LEU A 61 -38.73 51.28 -32.89
N ALA A 62 -38.04 51.90 -33.84
CA ALA A 62 -36.64 51.62 -34.13
C ALA A 62 -35.72 51.92 -32.94
N VAL A 63 -35.95 53.04 -32.23
CA VAL A 63 -35.23 53.36 -30.98
C VAL A 63 -35.51 52.32 -29.90
N GLY A 64 -36.77 51.85 -29.77
CA GLY A 64 -37.12 50.78 -28.84
C GLY A 64 -36.40 49.46 -29.13
N ILE A 65 -36.32 49.06 -30.41
CA ILE A 65 -35.62 47.84 -30.84
C ILE A 65 -34.11 47.96 -30.56
N ALA A 66 -33.50 49.10 -30.86
CA ALA A 66 -32.09 49.33 -30.56
C ALA A 66 -31.79 49.27 -29.05
N LEU A 67 -32.65 49.87 -28.22
CA LEU A 67 -32.55 49.79 -26.76
C LEU A 67 -32.63 48.35 -26.26
N VAL A 68 -33.59 47.57 -26.75
CA VAL A 68 -33.72 46.16 -26.39
C VAL A 68 -32.48 45.38 -26.82
N ALA A 69 -31.94 45.62 -28.01
CA ALA A 69 -30.74 44.95 -28.48
C ALA A 69 -29.52 45.26 -27.59
N VAL A 70 -29.35 46.51 -27.18
CA VAL A 70 -28.30 46.94 -26.24
C VAL A 70 -28.47 46.27 -24.87
N VAL A 71 -29.70 46.19 -24.35
CA VAL A 71 -29.97 45.50 -23.07
C VAL A 71 -29.66 44.01 -23.18
N VAL A 72 -30.08 43.35 -24.26
CA VAL A 72 -29.79 41.92 -24.50
C VAL A 72 -28.28 41.69 -24.61
N LEU A 73 -27.54 42.58 -25.28
CA LEU A 73 -26.08 42.50 -25.37
C LEU A 73 -25.42 42.68 -24.00
N ALA A 74 -25.89 43.65 -23.21
CA ALA A 74 -25.38 43.89 -21.86
C ALA A 74 -25.60 42.67 -20.96
N VAL A 75 -26.79 42.06 -21.02
CA VAL A 75 -27.09 40.83 -20.29
C VAL A 75 -26.20 39.67 -20.77
N ALA A 76 -26.01 39.52 -22.07
CA ALA A 76 -25.14 38.50 -22.65
C ALA A 76 -23.69 38.65 -22.17
N LEU A 77 -23.17 39.88 -22.15
CA LEU A 77 -21.82 40.19 -21.68
C LEU A 77 -21.66 39.94 -20.18
N ILE A 78 -22.64 40.36 -19.37
CA ILE A 78 -22.62 40.08 -17.92
C ILE A 78 -22.66 38.57 -17.66
N MET A 79 -23.56 37.84 -18.33
CA MET A 79 -23.64 36.38 -18.20
C MET A 79 -22.36 35.71 -18.70
N GLY A 80 -21.75 36.16 -19.79
CA GLY A 80 -20.54 35.55 -20.33
C GLY A 80 -19.26 35.88 -19.57
N LEU A 81 -19.21 36.98 -18.82
CA LEU A 81 -18.00 37.45 -18.12
C LEU A 81 -18.07 37.21 -16.61
N GLU A 82 -19.22 37.43 -15.97
CA GLU A 82 -19.36 37.30 -14.51
C GLU A 82 -19.83 35.90 -14.09
N PHE A 83 -20.64 35.22 -14.91
CA PHE A 83 -21.12 33.90 -14.54
C PHE A 83 -20.01 32.84 -14.48
N PRO A 84 -19.03 32.77 -15.41
CA PRO A 84 -17.90 31.85 -15.27
C PRO A 84 -17.08 32.12 -14.01
N LYS A 85 -16.90 33.39 -13.63
CA LYS A 85 -16.21 33.76 -12.37
C LYS A 85 -17.00 33.28 -11.16
N TYR A 86 -18.32 33.43 -11.17
CA TYR A 86 -19.19 32.93 -10.10
C TYR A 86 -19.12 31.40 -10.00
N VAL A 87 -19.24 30.67 -11.11
CA VAL A 87 -19.11 29.21 -11.13
C VAL A 87 -17.74 28.78 -10.62
N HIS A 88 -16.66 29.44 -11.05
CA HIS A 88 -15.31 29.14 -10.57
C HIS A 88 -15.16 29.42 -9.07
N ALA A 89 -15.64 30.56 -8.57
CA ALA A 89 -15.61 30.88 -7.15
C ALA A 89 -16.39 29.84 -6.33
N GLN A 90 -17.57 29.44 -6.80
CA GLN A 90 -18.39 28.40 -6.19
C GLN A 90 -17.67 27.05 -6.17
N VAL A 91 -17.04 26.64 -7.28
CA VAL A 91 -16.27 25.39 -7.37
C VAL A 91 -15.06 25.44 -6.44
N SER A 92 -14.38 26.58 -6.37
CA SER A 92 -13.26 26.78 -5.45
C SER A 92 -13.71 26.66 -4.00
N GLU A 93 -14.77 27.37 -3.59
CA GLU A 93 -15.35 27.24 -2.24
C GLU A 93 -15.77 25.79 -1.96
N ASP A 94 -16.39 25.13 -2.93
CA ASP A 94 -16.84 23.75 -2.84
C ASP A 94 -15.69 22.73 -2.67
N GLN A 95 -14.45 23.08 -3.01
CA GLN A 95 -13.28 22.19 -2.92
C GLN A 95 -12.36 22.55 -1.75
N CYS A 96 -12.44 23.78 -1.26
CA CYS A 96 -11.62 24.31 -0.19
C CYS A 96 -12.27 24.05 1.17
N VAL A 97 -12.09 22.84 1.70
CA VAL A 97 -12.45 22.54 3.10
C VAL A 97 -11.46 23.24 4.02
N ILE A 98 -11.83 24.41 4.52
CA ILE A 98 -10.94 25.30 5.29
C ILE A 98 -11.13 25.21 6.81
N ASN A 99 -12.21 24.60 7.28
CA ASN A 99 -12.52 24.43 8.69
C ASN A 99 -13.51 23.27 8.92
N GLN A 100 -13.72 22.93 10.19
CA GLN A 100 -14.64 21.85 10.61
C GLN A 100 -16.13 22.18 10.39
N GLN A 101 -16.48 23.46 10.26
CA GLN A 101 -17.86 23.91 10.04
C GLN A 101 -18.26 23.89 8.56
N HIS A 102 -17.29 23.63 7.67
CA HIS A 102 -17.54 23.57 6.24
C HIS A 102 -18.53 22.44 5.92
N PRO A 103 -19.56 22.65 5.07
CA PRO A 103 -20.59 21.64 4.80
C PRO A 103 -20.04 20.30 4.29
N LYS A 104 -18.87 20.31 3.66
CA LYS A 104 -18.18 19.12 3.13
C LYS A 104 -17.11 18.54 4.07
N TYR A 105 -16.94 19.10 5.27
CA TYR A 105 -15.98 18.57 6.23
C TYR A 105 -16.23 17.09 6.52
N ASN A 106 -17.47 16.71 6.80
CA ASN A 106 -17.82 15.32 7.09
C ASN A 106 -17.52 14.39 5.91
N SER A 107 -17.79 14.80 4.67
CA SER A 107 -17.45 13.99 3.48
C SER A 107 -15.95 13.95 3.20
N TRP A 108 -15.20 14.96 3.64
CA TRP A 108 -13.75 14.99 3.50
C TRP A 108 -13.06 14.12 4.58
N CYS A 109 -13.66 13.98 5.77
CA CYS A 109 -13.14 13.11 6.84
C CYS A 109 -13.57 11.64 6.71
N ALA A 110 -14.80 11.40 6.29
CA ALA A 110 -15.41 10.07 6.37
C ALA A 110 -14.95 9.16 5.23
N ALA A 111 -14.58 7.92 5.59
CA ALA A 111 -14.68 6.81 4.66
C ALA A 111 -16.17 6.55 4.42
N LYS A 112 -16.64 6.75 3.19
CA LYS A 112 -17.92 6.16 2.82
C LYS A 112 -17.71 4.65 2.77
N ARG A 113 -18.37 3.93 3.68
CA ARG A 113 -18.50 2.48 3.55
C ARG A 113 -19.07 2.23 2.16
N VAL A 114 -18.29 1.61 1.29
CA VAL A 114 -18.86 0.97 0.12
C VAL A 114 -19.83 -0.04 0.71
N ALA A 115 -21.13 0.21 0.60
CA ALA A 115 -22.12 -0.78 0.94
C ALA A 115 -21.83 -1.94 -0.01
N SER A 116 -21.16 -2.98 0.50
CA SER A 116 -21.03 -4.21 -0.24
C SER A 116 -22.46 -4.75 -0.33
N ASP A 117 -23.10 -4.54 -1.48
CA ASP A 117 -24.44 -5.09 -1.75
C ASP A 117 -24.46 -6.63 -1.52
N GLU A 118 -23.29 -7.28 -1.47
CA GLU A 118 -23.05 -8.68 -1.13
C GLU A 118 -23.46 -9.13 0.29
N ALA A 119 -23.36 -8.27 1.33
CA ALA A 119 -23.63 -8.72 2.70
C ALA A 119 -25.11 -9.07 2.94
N THR A 120 -26.01 -8.54 2.11
CA THR A 120 -27.45 -8.76 2.17
C THR A 120 -27.93 -9.99 1.40
N ALA A 121 -27.12 -10.54 0.47
CA ALA A 121 -27.52 -11.70 -0.33
C ALA A 121 -27.15 -13.04 0.34
N ALA A 122 -26.02 -13.11 1.06
CA ALA A 122 -25.53 -14.37 1.64
C ALA A 122 -26.13 -14.73 3.02
N THR A 123 -26.82 -13.80 3.68
CA THR A 123 -27.39 -14.04 5.03
C THR A 123 -28.90 -14.27 5.06
N ALA A 124 -29.58 -14.30 3.91
CA ALA A 124 -31.02 -14.54 3.83
C ALA A 124 -31.41 -16.03 4.00
N ASP A 125 -30.48 -16.98 3.86
CA ASP A 125 -30.80 -18.42 3.88
C ASP A 125 -30.39 -19.17 5.16
N GLU A 126 -29.77 -18.50 6.14
CA GLU A 126 -29.30 -19.20 7.35
C GLU A 126 -29.35 -18.30 8.60
N LYS A 127 -30.55 -18.10 9.18
CA LYS A 127 -30.75 -17.86 10.63
C LYS A 127 -32.23 -17.76 11.02
N MET A 128 -32.87 -18.92 11.12
CA MET A 128 -33.84 -19.18 12.20
C MET A 128 -33.11 -20.00 13.27
N SER A 129 -33.24 -19.61 14.54
CA SER A 129 -32.72 -20.30 15.75
C SER A 129 -31.27 -20.00 16.19
N HIS A 130 -31.08 -18.90 16.93
CA HIS A 130 -30.85 -18.95 18.38
C HIS A 130 -30.44 -17.56 18.90
N ARG A 131 -31.29 -16.98 19.77
CA ARG A 131 -30.98 -15.81 20.59
C ARG A 131 -30.14 -16.23 21.80
N ARG A 132 -28.92 -15.71 21.93
CA ARG A 132 -28.34 -15.38 23.25
C ARG A 132 -27.63 -14.03 23.18
N THR A 133 -27.98 -13.21 24.16
CA THR A 133 -27.57 -11.83 24.41
C THR A 133 -26.14 -11.74 24.91
N ALA A 134 -25.29 -10.96 24.23
CA ALA A 134 -24.08 -10.39 24.79
C ALA A 134 -24.16 -8.86 24.70
N ARG A 135 -24.09 -8.18 25.85
CA ARG A 135 -24.02 -6.73 25.98
C ARG A 135 -22.63 -6.28 25.53
N VAL A 136 -22.57 -5.53 24.43
CA VAL A 136 -21.38 -4.74 24.06
C VAL A 136 -21.62 -3.30 24.50
N THR A 137 -20.72 -2.81 25.34
CA THR A 137 -20.69 -1.46 25.88
C THR A 137 -20.35 -0.47 24.77
N ARG A 138 -21.31 0.37 24.37
CA ARG A 138 -21.12 1.46 23.40
C ARG A 138 -20.40 2.65 24.06
N CYS A 139 -19.38 3.17 23.39
CA CYS A 139 -18.84 4.52 23.64
C CYS A 139 -19.94 5.56 23.40
N ARG A 140 -20.14 6.46 24.37
CA ARG A 140 -21.04 7.61 24.29
C ARG A 140 -20.35 8.76 23.58
N CYS A 141 -20.79 9.10 22.37
CA CYS A 141 -20.75 10.48 21.89
C CYS A 141 -21.98 11.18 22.47
N THR A 142 -21.80 11.87 23.59
CA THR A 142 -22.80 12.83 24.10
C THR A 142 -22.67 14.13 23.32
N ASP A 143 -23.82 14.69 22.95
CA ASP A 143 -24.05 16.00 22.33
C ASP A 143 -24.05 16.07 20.80
N CYS A 144 -24.99 15.35 20.18
CA CYS A 144 -25.64 15.75 18.91
C CYS A 144 -27.06 15.15 18.86
N LEU A 145 -28.03 15.81 19.52
CA LEU A 145 -29.45 15.45 19.43
C LEU A 145 -30.31 16.72 19.43
N ARG A 146 -30.63 17.20 18.22
CA ARG A 146 -31.92 17.78 17.77
C ARG A 146 -31.68 18.83 16.68
N LEU A 147 -31.84 18.40 15.43
CA LEU A 147 -32.53 19.12 14.36
C LEU A 147 -32.67 18.11 13.21
N GLN A 148 -33.81 17.43 13.18
CA GLN A 148 -34.19 16.50 12.13
C GLN A 148 -35.28 17.19 11.31
N GLU A 149 -34.90 17.91 10.26
CA GLU A 149 -35.83 18.38 9.23
C GLU A 149 -35.05 18.69 7.94
N TRP A 150 -35.28 17.85 6.92
CA TRP A 150 -34.97 18.07 5.50
C TRP A 150 -33.50 18.37 5.13
N GLU A 151 -32.61 17.39 5.33
CA GLU A 151 -31.36 17.36 4.56
C GLU A 151 -31.64 16.77 3.17
N THR A 152 -31.75 17.66 2.18
CA THR A 152 -31.51 17.32 0.78
C THR A 152 -30.21 16.54 0.68
N ALA A 153 -30.26 15.32 0.12
CA ALA A 153 -29.09 14.47 -0.13
C ALA A 153 -27.98 15.29 -0.80
N THR A 154 -27.00 15.71 -0.01
CA THR A 154 -25.81 16.40 -0.52
C THR A 154 -24.88 15.33 -1.07
N PRO A 155 -24.44 15.43 -2.33
CA PRO A 155 -23.51 14.47 -2.90
C PRO A 155 -22.18 14.54 -2.14
N HIS A 156 -21.89 13.46 -1.41
CA HIS A 156 -20.66 13.31 -0.63
C HIS A 156 -19.47 13.09 -1.56
N SER A 157 -18.32 13.71 -1.25
CA SER A 157 -17.08 13.49 -1.98
C SER A 157 -16.46 12.13 -1.66
N THR A 158 -16.38 11.22 -2.64
CA THR A 158 -16.20 9.79 -2.49
C THR A 158 -15.40 9.27 -3.70
N MET A 159 -14.21 8.80 -3.40
CA MET A 159 -13.41 8.05 -4.36
C MET A 159 -13.51 6.58 -3.99
N SER A 160 -13.87 5.74 -4.96
CA SER A 160 -13.76 4.29 -4.81
C SER A 160 -12.31 3.91 -5.08
N CYS A 161 -11.63 3.40 -4.05
CA CYS A 161 -10.30 2.83 -4.17
C CYS A 161 -10.44 1.32 -4.38
N GLN A 162 -10.06 0.86 -5.57
CA GLN A 162 -9.83 -0.55 -5.85
C GLN A 162 -8.35 -0.82 -5.69
N PHE A 163 -8.03 -1.89 -5.00
CA PHE A 163 -6.68 -2.38 -4.85
C PHE A 163 -6.64 -3.79 -5.41
N SER A 164 -5.74 -4.06 -6.35
CA SER A 164 -5.50 -5.42 -6.82
C SER A 164 -4.09 -5.84 -6.50
N GLU A 165 -3.94 -7.04 -5.96
CA GLU A 165 -2.68 -7.61 -5.54
C GLU A 165 -2.36 -8.83 -6.41
N LYS A 166 -1.12 -8.95 -6.86
CA LYS A 166 -0.62 -10.21 -7.41
C LYS A 166 0.60 -10.65 -6.64
N ILE A 167 0.48 -11.83 -6.05
CA ILE A 167 1.49 -12.42 -5.19
C ILE A 167 2.29 -13.42 -6.00
N ILE A 168 3.58 -13.49 -5.71
CA ILE A 168 4.48 -14.45 -6.33
C ILE A 168 4.57 -15.68 -5.46
N ASP A 169 3.97 -16.76 -5.96
CA ASP A 169 3.97 -18.09 -5.35
C ASP A 169 5.28 -18.81 -5.74
N TYR A 170 6.00 -19.30 -4.74
CA TYR A 170 7.23 -20.05 -4.92
C TYR A 170 6.88 -21.53 -4.97
N ASP A 171 6.94 -22.14 -6.17
CA ASP A 171 6.85 -23.59 -6.28
C ASP A 171 8.03 -24.23 -5.54
N ASN A 172 7.78 -25.35 -4.84
CA ASN A 172 8.80 -26.12 -4.12
C ASN A 172 10.08 -26.21 -4.95
N ALA A 173 11.15 -25.61 -4.43
CA ALA A 173 12.43 -25.53 -5.10
C ALA A 173 12.89 -26.93 -5.50
N ASP A 174 12.84 -27.21 -6.81
CA ASP A 174 13.48 -28.39 -7.36
C ASP A 174 14.97 -28.30 -6.99
N SER A 175 15.55 -29.37 -6.47
CA SER A 175 16.94 -29.38 -5.98
C SER A 175 17.99 -29.13 -7.06
N ASP A 176 17.57 -28.99 -8.31
CA ASP A 176 18.42 -28.62 -9.43
C ASP A 176 18.67 -27.11 -9.46
N ASN A 177 19.95 -26.80 -9.34
CA ASN A 177 20.60 -25.54 -8.98
C ASN A 177 20.39 -24.35 -9.96
N SER A 178 19.25 -24.23 -10.65
CA SER A 178 19.00 -23.16 -11.61
C SER A 178 17.57 -22.60 -11.54
N ASN A 179 17.46 -21.47 -10.84
CA ASN A 179 16.34 -20.53 -10.81
C ASN A 179 15.09 -20.98 -10.03
N TYR A 180 14.74 -20.21 -8.99
CA TYR A 180 13.43 -20.31 -8.35
C TYR A 180 12.34 -20.15 -9.41
N LYS A 181 11.42 -21.12 -9.47
CA LYS A 181 10.22 -21.04 -10.29
C LYS A 181 9.21 -20.19 -9.54
N VAL A 182 9.23 -18.90 -9.83
CA VAL A 182 8.25 -17.94 -9.35
C VAL A 182 7.03 -17.95 -10.27
N ARG A 183 5.83 -18.07 -9.71
CA ARG A 183 4.58 -17.95 -10.45
C ARG A 183 3.75 -16.81 -9.88
N GLN A 184 3.32 -15.90 -10.74
CA GLN A 184 2.36 -14.87 -10.35
C GLN A 184 0.96 -15.47 -10.19
N ARG A 185 0.29 -15.21 -9.07
CA ARG A 185 -1.11 -15.57 -8.81
C ARG A 185 -1.92 -14.32 -8.44
N GLY A 186 -3.17 -14.25 -8.91
CA GLY A 186 -4.04 -13.08 -8.79
C GLY A 186 -4.55 -12.56 -10.15
N PRO A 187 -5.25 -11.42 -10.18
CA PRO A 187 -5.37 -10.44 -9.09
C PRO A 187 -6.32 -10.87 -7.97
N TYR A 188 -5.94 -10.54 -6.73
CA TYR A 188 -6.82 -10.53 -5.57
C TYR A 188 -7.29 -9.10 -5.36
N VAL A 189 -8.59 -8.87 -5.48
CA VAL A 189 -9.17 -7.51 -5.53
C VAL A 189 -9.78 -7.15 -4.19
N TYR A 190 -9.38 -6.00 -3.66
CA TYR A 190 -9.85 -5.39 -2.42
C TYR A 190 -10.50 -4.04 -2.69
N THR A 191 -11.49 -3.71 -1.88
CA THR A 191 -12.02 -2.36 -1.75
C THR A 191 -11.34 -1.70 -0.55
N GLU A 192 -10.67 -0.59 -0.79
CA GLU A 192 -9.99 0.18 0.25
C GLU A 192 -10.91 1.32 0.72
N ASN A 193 -11.08 1.42 2.04
CA ASN A 193 -11.78 2.50 2.70
C ASN A 193 -10.75 3.34 3.46
N GLU A 194 -10.67 4.63 3.15
CA GLU A 194 -9.74 5.58 3.77
C GLU A 194 -10.50 6.57 4.66
N THR A 195 -10.18 6.64 5.95
CA THR A 195 -10.68 7.63 6.91
C THR A 195 -9.60 8.63 7.28
N ARG A 196 -9.99 9.91 7.45
CA ARG A 196 -9.13 10.92 8.07
C ARG A 196 -9.53 11.12 9.52
N GLU A 197 -8.60 10.86 10.42
CA GLU A 197 -8.76 10.93 11.87
C GLU A 197 -7.98 12.11 12.45
N ASP A 198 -8.29 12.53 13.67
CA ASP A 198 -7.60 13.58 14.40
C ASP A 198 -7.43 14.91 13.62
N VAL A 199 -8.44 15.29 12.82
CA VAL A 199 -8.32 16.45 11.93
C VAL A 199 -8.31 17.76 12.71
N GLN A 200 -7.26 18.53 12.51
CA GLN A 200 -7.06 19.86 13.08
C GLN A 200 -6.78 20.88 11.97
N PHE A 201 -7.50 22.00 11.96
CA PHE A 201 -7.22 23.12 11.05
C PHE A 201 -6.46 24.20 11.79
N ASN A 202 -5.40 24.70 11.17
CA ASN A 202 -4.68 25.90 11.56
C ASN A 202 -4.63 26.83 10.36
N SER A 203 -5.73 27.58 10.15
CA SER A 203 -6.02 28.51 9.05
C SER A 203 -5.49 28.07 7.67
N GLU A 204 -4.19 28.23 7.43
CA GLU A 204 -3.49 27.88 6.20
C GLU A 204 -3.14 26.39 6.05
N THR A 205 -3.29 25.58 7.10
CA THR A 205 -2.93 24.16 7.10
C THR A 205 -4.00 23.27 7.74
N ALA A 206 -4.02 22.01 7.35
CA ALA A 206 -4.80 20.96 7.98
C ALA A 206 -3.87 19.81 8.36
N THR A 207 -3.95 19.34 9.60
CA THR A 207 -3.23 18.17 10.10
C THR A 207 -4.22 17.05 10.38
N PHE A 208 -3.91 15.82 9.95
CA PHE A 208 -4.78 14.66 10.15
C PHE A 208 -3.97 13.37 10.09
N ARG A 209 -4.58 12.28 10.53
CA ARG A 209 -4.06 10.92 10.35
C ARG A 209 -4.90 10.17 9.33
N VAL A 210 -4.26 9.34 8.53
CA VAL A 210 -4.96 8.49 7.56
C VAL A 210 -5.02 7.07 8.10
N SER A 211 -6.22 6.53 8.19
CA SER A 211 -6.49 5.14 8.54
C SER A 211 -7.12 4.44 7.34
N ARG A 212 -6.63 3.25 7.03
CA ARG A 212 -7.05 2.46 5.87
C ARG A 212 -7.59 1.13 6.33
N SER A 213 -8.64 0.66 5.67
CA SER A 213 -9.14 -0.71 5.83
C SER A 213 -9.43 -1.30 4.46
N HIS A 214 -9.19 -2.59 4.32
CA HIS A 214 -9.36 -3.31 3.06
C HIS A 214 -10.40 -4.40 3.25
N VAL A 215 -11.29 -4.54 2.26
CA VAL A 215 -12.31 -5.58 2.24
C VAL A 215 -12.17 -6.34 0.93
N PHE A 216 -11.92 -7.65 1.03
CA PHE A 216 -11.79 -8.52 -0.13
C PHE A 216 -13.09 -8.55 -0.94
N SER A 217 -12.99 -8.52 -2.27
CA SER A 217 -14.11 -8.60 -3.20
C SER A 217 -13.99 -9.86 -4.06
N GLN A 218 -14.71 -10.92 -3.66
CA GLN A 218 -14.70 -12.19 -4.38
C GLN A 218 -15.27 -12.03 -5.79
N ASN A 219 -16.32 -11.22 -5.99
CA ASN A 219 -16.90 -10.99 -7.31
C ASN A 219 -15.89 -10.35 -8.30
N ARG A 220 -15.24 -9.25 -7.91
CA ARG A 220 -14.24 -8.60 -8.78
C ARG A 220 -13.01 -9.46 -8.99
N THR A 221 -12.60 -10.20 -7.96
CA THR A 221 -11.54 -11.21 -8.10
C THR A 221 -11.93 -12.27 -9.12
N ASN A 222 -13.17 -12.79 -9.09
CA ASN A 222 -13.65 -13.79 -10.05
C ASN A 222 -13.77 -13.26 -11.49
N GLU A 223 -14.07 -11.98 -11.67
CA GLU A 223 -14.13 -11.35 -13.00
C GLU A 223 -12.76 -11.36 -13.71
N GLU A 224 -11.67 -11.17 -12.97
CA GLU A 224 -10.31 -11.12 -13.52
C GLU A 224 -9.52 -12.43 -13.34
N CYS A 225 -9.81 -13.20 -12.30
CA CYS A 225 -9.23 -14.50 -11.98
C CYS A 225 -10.30 -15.45 -11.38
N PRO A 226 -11.05 -16.20 -12.21
CA PRO A 226 -12.12 -17.10 -11.76
C PRO A 226 -11.68 -18.22 -10.81
N THR A 227 -10.38 -18.53 -10.78
CA THR A 227 -9.80 -19.57 -9.91
C THR A 227 -9.19 -19.02 -8.62
N CYS A 228 -9.17 -17.69 -8.44
CA CYS A 228 -8.56 -17.05 -7.29
C CYS A 228 -9.58 -16.89 -6.15
N SER A 229 -9.15 -17.13 -4.92
CA SER A 229 -9.96 -16.92 -3.71
C SER A 229 -9.09 -16.43 -2.56
N GLU A 230 -9.69 -15.73 -1.58
CA GLU A 230 -9.01 -15.29 -0.35
C GLU A 230 -8.39 -16.46 0.45
N ASN A 231 -8.92 -17.67 0.26
CA ASN A 231 -8.43 -18.89 0.91
C ASN A 231 -7.35 -19.62 0.11
N ASP A 232 -6.88 -19.03 -1.00
CA ASP A 232 -5.77 -19.57 -1.77
C ASP A 232 -4.53 -19.69 -0.89
N THR A 233 -3.94 -20.88 -0.82
CA THR A 233 -2.67 -21.08 -0.13
C THR A 233 -1.52 -20.69 -1.05
N LEU A 234 -0.64 -19.82 -0.54
CA LEU A 234 0.49 -19.24 -1.26
C LEU A 234 1.75 -19.43 -0.42
N THR A 235 2.84 -19.78 -1.08
CA THR A 235 4.15 -19.90 -0.45
C THR A 235 4.96 -18.67 -0.82
N VAL A 236 5.36 -17.85 0.16
CA VAL A 236 6.05 -16.58 -0.04
C VAL A 236 7.25 -16.42 0.90
N LEU A 237 8.12 -15.44 0.64
CA LEU A 237 9.14 -15.03 1.60
C LEU A 237 8.47 -14.43 2.84
N ASN A 238 8.89 -14.88 4.02
CA ASN A 238 8.37 -14.43 5.29
C ASN A 238 8.99 -13.07 5.67
N VAL A 239 8.23 -11.99 5.47
CA VAL A 239 8.69 -10.62 5.75
C VAL A 239 8.93 -10.37 7.23
N ASP A 240 8.19 -11.01 8.14
CA ASP A 240 8.47 -10.89 9.59
C ASP A 240 9.79 -11.57 9.94
N TYR A 241 10.05 -12.77 9.43
CA TYR A 241 11.35 -13.42 9.60
C TYR A 241 12.49 -12.52 9.14
N LEU A 242 12.39 -11.97 7.92
CA LEU A 242 13.42 -11.09 7.36
C LEU A 242 13.59 -9.81 8.18
N ARG A 243 12.49 -9.25 8.72
CA ARG A 243 12.53 -8.10 9.62
C ARG A 243 13.22 -8.43 10.94
N GLN A 244 12.92 -9.59 11.55
CA GLN A 244 13.62 -10.05 12.74
C GLN A 244 15.11 -10.23 12.47
N VAL A 245 15.45 -10.98 11.44
CA VAL A 245 16.83 -11.25 11.05
C VAL A 245 17.60 -9.94 10.80
N PHE A 246 16.99 -9.00 10.09
CA PHE A 246 17.58 -7.69 9.85
C PHE A 246 17.80 -6.91 11.16
N ALA A 247 16.78 -6.82 12.02
CA ALA A 247 16.88 -6.13 13.30
C ALA A 247 17.94 -6.73 14.25
N LYS A 248 18.25 -8.02 14.11
CA LYS A 248 19.27 -8.73 14.90
C LYS A 248 20.64 -8.76 14.23
N GLY A 249 20.79 -8.17 13.05
CA GLY A 249 22.06 -8.13 12.32
C GLY A 249 22.48 -9.47 11.70
N GLY A 250 21.53 -10.39 11.48
CA GLY A 250 21.76 -11.69 10.85
C GLY A 250 20.96 -12.84 11.48
N ASP A 251 20.86 -13.94 10.75
CA ASP A 251 20.00 -15.06 11.15
C ASP A 251 20.54 -15.85 12.35
N VAL A 252 21.86 -16.00 12.44
CA VAL A 252 22.52 -16.60 13.60
C VAL A 252 22.21 -15.80 14.87
N ASN A 253 22.30 -14.47 14.80
CA ASN A 253 21.99 -13.60 15.94
C ASN A 253 20.50 -13.66 16.30
N TYR A 254 19.61 -13.70 15.30
CA TYR A 254 18.19 -13.91 15.55
C TYR A 254 17.92 -15.22 16.28
N VAL A 255 18.49 -16.33 15.81
CA VAL A 255 18.32 -17.64 16.47
C VAL A 255 18.94 -17.65 17.86
N LEU A 256 20.12 -17.03 18.05
CA LEU A 256 20.74 -16.88 19.37
C LEU A 256 19.84 -16.10 20.32
N SER A 257 19.14 -15.07 19.85
CA SER A 257 18.18 -14.32 20.67
C SER A 257 16.99 -15.18 21.14
N LEU A 258 16.70 -16.29 20.47
CA LEU A 258 15.66 -17.25 20.86
C LEU A 258 16.20 -18.42 21.70
N LEU A 259 17.52 -18.58 21.81
CA LEU A 259 18.14 -19.76 22.42
C LEU A 259 17.75 -19.92 23.89
N THR A 260 17.77 -18.82 24.65
CA THR A 260 17.47 -18.85 26.09
C THR A 260 16.03 -19.28 26.36
N SER A 261 15.05 -18.68 25.68
CA SER A 261 13.64 -19.06 25.83
C SER A 261 13.37 -20.48 25.35
N PHE A 262 13.96 -20.88 24.21
CA PHE A 262 13.87 -22.25 23.71
C PHE A 262 14.39 -23.28 24.71
N LEU A 263 15.57 -23.04 25.29
CA LEU A 263 16.14 -23.94 26.30
C LEU A 263 15.28 -23.97 27.56
N GLN A 264 14.74 -22.83 27.99
CA GLN A 264 13.84 -22.77 29.13
C GLN A 264 12.58 -23.61 28.90
N ASP A 265 11.94 -23.48 27.74
CA ASP A 265 10.76 -24.26 27.34
C ASP A 265 11.07 -25.77 27.33
N VAL A 266 12.19 -26.16 26.70
CA VAL A 266 12.61 -27.57 26.62
C VAL A 266 12.92 -28.15 28.00
N LEU A 267 13.63 -27.42 28.85
CA LEU A 267 14.00 -27.91 30.18
C LEU A 267 12.80 -27.95 31.13
N THR A 268 11.88 -26.98 31.04
CA THR A 268 10.68 -26.91 31.88
C THR A 268 9.69 -28.01 31.51
N SER A 269 9.40 -28.17 30.21
CA SER A 269 8.48 -29.21 29.71
C SER A 269 8.92 -30.64 30.04
N ASN A 270 10.22 -30.85 30.31
CA ASN A 270 10.77 -32.14 30.72
C ASN A 270 11.07 -32.23 32.23
N GLY A 271 10.62 -31.26 33.05
CA GLY A 271 10.78 -31.27 34.50
C GLY A 271 12.22 -31.15 35.00
N LEU A 272 13.12 -30.61 34.17
CA LEU A 272 14.54 -30.38 34.51
C LEU A 272 14.77 -28.98 35.10
N TYR A 273 13.87 -28.04 34.80
CA TYR A 273 13.90 -26.67 35.26
C TYR A 273 12.52 -26.29 35.82
N VAL A 274 12.47 -25.85 37.08
CA VAL A 274 11.25 -25.31 37.70
C VAL A 274 11.68 -24.08 38.50
N SER A 275 11.25 -22.90 38.08
CA SER A 275 11.70 -21.63 38.69
C SER A 275 13.24 -21.51 38.64
N ASP A 276 13.85 -20.74 39.56
CA ASP A 276 15.30 -20.54 39.70
C ASP A 276 16.07 -21.81 40.13
N THR A 277 15.45 -23.00 40.09
CA THR A 277 16.02 -24.24 40.60
C THR A 277 16.11 -25.35 39.56
N PHE A 278 17.34 -25.83 39.33
CA PHE A 278 17.62 -27.02 38.53
C PHE A 278 17.49 -28.30 39.34
N MET A 279 16.86 -29.32 38.76
CA MET A 279 16.63 -30.62 39.37
C MET A 279 17.86 -31.56 39.25
N THR A 280 17.91 -32.61 40.08
CA THR A 280 19.00 -33.62 40.11
C THR A 280 19.20 -34.36 38.79
N ASN A 281 18.17 -34.40 37.94
CA ASN A 281 18.17 -35.08 36.65
C ASN A 281 18.97 -34.34 35.56
N LEU A 282 19.53 -33.16 35.85
CA LEU A 282 20.34 -32.39 34.90
C LEU A 282 21.56 -33.17 34.41
N THR A 283 22.10 -34.09 35.22
CA THR A 283 23.22 -35.00 34.87
C THR A 283 22.98 -35.79 33.58
N LEU A 284 21.73 -36.05 33.22
CA LEU A 284 21.39 -36.71 31.96
C LEU A 284 21.78 -35.89 30.73
N LEU A 285 21.91 -34.56 30.84
CA LEU A 285 22.36 -33.69 29.74
C LEU A 285 23.90 -33.66 29.58
N GLY A 286 24.63 -34.31 30.49
CA GLY A 286 26.08 -34.40 30.50
C GLY A 286 26.60 -35.83 30.54
N CYS A 287 25.77 -36.81 30.20
CA CYS A 287 26.17 -38.20 30.08
C CYS A 287 27.24 -38.37 28.99
N LEU A 288 28.23 -39.24 29.23
CA LEU A 288 29.26 -39.62 28.26
C LEU A 288 29.30 -41.15 28.04
N ASP A 289 28.27 -41.85 28.49
CA ASP A 289 28.06 -43.29 28.29
C ASP A 289 26.75 -43.59 27.54
N ASN A 290 26.38 -44.86 27.43
CA ASN A 290 25.15 -45.30 26.78
C ASN A 290 23.87 -44.85 27.52
N SER A 291 23.97 -44.24 28.71
CA SER A 291 22.79 -43.68 29.39
C SER A 291 22.15 -42.55 28.59
N CYS A 292 22.92 -41.88 27.72
CA CYS A 292 22.41 -40.84 26.84
C CYS A 292 21.33 -41.32 25.86
N ASP A 293 21.30 -42.61 25.51
CA ASP A 293 20.30 -43.16 24.58
C ASP A 293 18.90 -43.24 25.20
N LYS A 294 18.79 -43.05 26.51
CA LYS A 294 17.51 -43.03 27.23
C LYS A 294 16.87 -41.64 27.27
N LEU A 295 17.53 -40.60 26.76
CA LEU A 295 16.98 -39.26 26.72
C LEU A 295 15.79 -39.20 25.76
N PRO A 296 14.69 -38.51 26.13
CA PRO A 296 13.68 -38.08 25.17
C PRO A 296 14.33 -37.35 24.00
N HIS A 297 13.81 -37.55 22.78
CA HIS A 297 14.42 -37.01 21.56
C HIS A 297 14.71 -35.50 21.63
N VAL A 298 13.81 -34.71 22.26
CA VAL A 298 14.00 -33.26 22.42
C VAL A 298 15.17 -32.95 23.36
N LEU A 299 15.28 -33.65 24.49
CA LEU A 299 16.40 -33.49 25.44
C LEU A 299 17.73 -33.98 24.86
N ALA A 300 17.71 -35.04 24.04
CA ALA A 300 18.90 -35.53 23.36
C ALA A 300 19.51 -34.47 22.43
N ASN A 301 18.67 -33.64 21.79
CA ASN A 301 19.11 -32.56 20.89
C ASN A 301 19.69 -31.34 21.62
N VAL A 302 19.43 -31.17 22.91
CA VAL A 302 20.01 -30.08 23.69
C VAL A 302 21.08 -30.56 24.66
N SER A 303 21.36 -31.87 24.71
CA SER A 303 22.31 -32.50 25.65
C SER A 303 23.75 -32.31 25.18
N PHE A 304 24.54 -31.57 25.96
CA PHE A 304 25.98 -31.37 25.73
C PHE A 304 26.74 -32.70 25.69
N GLY A 305 26.46 -33.60 26.62
CA GLY A 305 27.10 -34.91 26.70
C GLY A 305 26.78 -35.80 25.49
N LYS A 306 25.50 -35.90 25.11
CA LYS A 306 25.10 -36.67 23.92
C LYS A 306 25.71 -36.08 22.65
N TRP A 307 25.74 -34.75 22.53
CA TRP A 307 26.35 -34.07 21.39
C TRP A 307 27.85 -34.37 21.30
N LEU A 308 28.60 -34.33 22.41
CA LEU A 308 30.02 -34.67 22.44
C LEU A 308 30.29 -36.08 21.89
N GLN A 309 29.49 -37.07 22.28
CA GLN A 309 29.64 -38.46 21.80
C GLN A 309 29.38 -38.64 20.31
N VAL A 310 28.42 -37.88 19.77
CA VAL A 310 28.01 -37.98 18.36
C VAL A 310 28.93 -37.14 17.46
N SER A 311 29.57 -36.13 18.03
CA SER A 311 30.54 -35.28 17.32
C SER A 311 31.85 -36.04 17.10
N ASN A 312 32.23 -36.20 15.84
CA ASN A 312 33.49 -36.85 15.47
C ASN A 312 34.71 -35.90 15.48
N SER A 313 34.58 -34.71 16.08
CA SER A 313 35.67 -33.73 16.10
C SER A 313 36.83 -34.20 17.00
N SER A 314 38.04 -33.66 16.75
CA SER A 314 39.23 -33.97 17.55
C SER A 314 39.10 -33.45 18.99
N TYR A 315 38.54 -32.25 19.18
CA TYR A 315 38.37 -31.65 20.51
C TYR A 315 37.34 -32.38 21.37
N CYS A 316 36.29 -32.96 20.78
CA CYS A 316 35.33 -33.78 21.55
C CYS A 316 36.01 -35.02 22.14
N LYS A 317 36.81 -35.73 21.35
CA LYS A 317 37.58 -36.91 21.82
C LYS A 317 38.60 -36.56 22.89
N GLU A 318 39.23 -35.40 22.78
CA GLU A 318 40.18 -34.92 23.77
C GLU A 318 39.49 -34.62 25.11
N ILE A 319 38.31 -33.99 25.12
CA ILE A 319 37.51 -33.80 26.33
C ILE A 319 37.12 -35.14 26.95
N GLU A 320 36.61 -36.08 26.15
CA GLU A 320 36.23 -37.42 26.63
C GLU A 320 37.42 -38.15 27.26
N THR A 321 38.59 -38.09 26.60
CA THR A 321 39.83 -38.72 27.08
C THR A 321 40.32 -38.08 28.38
N ASN A 322 40.36 -36.74 28.44
CA ASN A 322 40.79 -36.00 29.62
C ASN A 322 39.87 -36.25 30.83
N ARG A 323 38.59 -36.54 30.58
CA ARG A 323 37.62 -36.90 31.62
C ARG A 323 37.57 -38.40 31.92
N SER A 324 38.34 -39.24 31.22
CA SER A 324 38.25 -40.70 31.34
C SER A 324 36.80 -41.22 31.15
N SER A 325 36.07 -40.61 30.21
CA SER A 325 34.63 -40.85 29.95
C SER A 325 33.70 -40.59 31.15
N ALA A 326 34.17 -39.91 32.21
CA ALA A 326 33.33 -39.56 33.34
C ALA A 326 32.30 -38.48 32.95
N PRO A 327 31.00 -38.68 33.25
CA PRO A 327 29.96 -37.73 32.89
C PRO A 327 30.17 -36.37 33.59
N PHE A 328 29.54 -35.33 33.06
CA PHE A 328 29.49 -34.04 33.73
C PHE A 328 28.59 -34.13 34.95
N ASN A 329 29.06 -33.62 36.09
CA ASN A 329 28.29 -33.62 37.32
C ASN A 329 27.21 -32.52 37.31
N VAL A 330 26.26 -32.58 38.26
CA VAL A 330 25.15 -31.60 38.37
C VAL A 330 25.68 -30.16 38.44
N THR A 331 26.80 -29.97 39.12
CA THR A 331 27.41 -28.67 39.38
C THR A 331 27.97 -28.03 38.11
N GLU A 332 28.68 -28.80 37.29
CA GLU A 332 29.21 -28.38 36.00
C GLU A 332 28.06 -28.02 35.04
N LEU A 333 27.04 -28.87 34.95
CA LEU A 333 25.90 -28.63 34.07
C LEU A 333 25.04 -27.44 34.53
N ARG A 334 24.91 -27.22 35.84
CA ARG A 334 24.26 -26.02 36.37
C ARG A 334 25.01 -24.76 35.97
N GLY A 335 26.34 -24.78 35.94
CA GLY A 335 27.15 -23.67 35.42
C GLY A 335 26.87 -23.43 33.94
N LEU A 336 26.96 -24.48 33.12
CA LEU A 336 26.73 -24.40 31.67
C LEU A 336 25.32 -23.91 31.31
N TYR A 337 24.28 -24.62 31.74
CA TYR A 337 22.90 -24.23 31.43
C TYR A 337 22.47 -22.98 32.19
N GLY A 338 23.06 -22.68 33.35
CA GLY A 338 22.84 -21.41 34.04
C GLY A 338 23.33 -20.21 33.23
N ALA A 339 24.48 -20.33 32.56
CA ALA A 339 24.97 -19.31 31.63
C ALA A 339 24.09 -19.20 30.38
N LEU A 340 23.63 -20.33 29.82
CA LEU A 340 22.77 -20.35 28.63
C LEU A 340 21.36 -19.81 28.88
N LEU A 341 20.81 -20.02 30.09
CA LEU A 341 19.51 -19.51 30.49
C LEU A 341 19.54 -18.06 30.97
N ASN A 342 20.72 -17.46 31.12
CA ASN A 342 20.87 -16.06 31.53
C ASN A 342 21.19 -15.19 30.31
N GLU A 343 20.21 -14.41 29.85
CA GLU A 343 20.34 -13.57 28.65
C GLU A 343 21.49 -12.56 28.72
N SER A 344 21.79 -12.02 29.91
CA SER A 344 22.90 -11.08 30.10
C SER A 344 24.24 -11.81 30.05
N ALA A 345 24.35 -12.98 30.70
CA ALA A 345 25.57 -13.79 30.68
C ALA A 345 25.86 -14.33 29.27
N LEU A 346 24.83 -14.75 28.54
CA LEU A 346 24.98 -15.22 27.17
C LEU A 346 25.27 -14.06 26.20
N GLY A 347 24.77 -12.85 26.49
CA GLY A 347 24.87 -11.66 25.64
C GLY A 347 23.69 -11.51 24.67
N THR A 348 22.64 -12.30 24.81
CA THR A 348 21.44 -12.26 23.95
C THR A 348 20.53 -11.08 24.27
N LYS A 349 20.64 -10.52 25.48
CA LYS A 349 19.89 -9.31 25.86
C LYS A 349 20.15 -8.15 24.91
N LEU A 350 21.38 -7.98 24.42
CA LEU A 350 21.67 -6.92 23.43
C LEU A 350 21.06 -7.18 22.08
N LEU A 351 21.01 -8.45 21.68
CA LEU A 351 20.37 -8.82 20.44
C LEU A 351 18.90 -8.40 20.49
N SER A 352 18.25 -8.30 21.65
CA SER A 352 16.86 -7.86 21.76
C SER A 352 16.60 -6.38 21.38
N VAL A 353 17.62 -5.49 21.35
CA VAL A 353 17.44 -4.03 21.23
C VAL A 353 17.50 -3.52 19.78
N ASP A 354 16.67 -2.53 19.42
CA ASP A 354 16.54 -1.92 18.07
C ASP A 354 17.78 -1.14 17.54
N GLN A 355 18.91 -1.16 18.26
CA GLN A 355 20.21 -0.57 17.86
C GLN A 355 21.34 -1.60 17.89
N ALA A 356 21.02 -2.85 17.55
CA ALA A 356 21.96 -3.96 17.66
C ALA A 356 23.25 -3.73 16.86
N ASP A 357 23.26 -3.01 15.74
CA ASP A 357 24.45 -2.90 14.88
C ASP A 357 25.63 -2.17 15.54
N ASP A 358 25.42 -0.97 16.09
CA ASP A 358 26.49 -0.21 16.77
C ASP A 358 26.98 -0.93 18.03
N LEU A 359 26.06 -1.57 18.75
CA LEU A 359 26.33 -2.23 20.01
C LEU A 359 27.03 -3.59 19.80
N ASN A 360 26.62 -4.34 18.79
CA ASN A 360 27.28 -5.55 18.30
C ASN A 360 28.70 -5.21 17.81
N HIS A 361 28.88 -4.09 17.11
CA HIS A 361 30.22 -3.63 16.74
C HIS A 361 31.10 -3.34 17.96
N GLN A 362 30.57 -2.66 18.98
CA GLN A 362 31.27 -2.43 20.25
C GLN A 362 31.60 -3.73 20.97
N CYS A 363 30.69 -4.69 20.98
CA CYS A 363 30.91 -5.97 21.64
C CYS A 363 31.90 -6.88 20.92
N ARG A 364 31.91 -6.89 19.59
CA ARG A 364 32.97 -7.56 18.82
C ARG A 364 34.32 -6.93 19.05
N LYS A 365 34.38 -5.59 19.09
CA LYS A 365 35.62 -4.87 19.42
C LYS A 365 36.11 -5.22 20.83
N TRP A 366 35.23 -5.19 21.83
CA TRP A 366 35.55 -5.61 23.19
C TRP A 366 36.05 -7.06 23.24
N ALA A 367 35.35 -7.99 22.61
CA ALA A 367 35.74 -9.40 22.58
C ALA A 367 37.11 -9.56 21.89
N SER A 368 37.34 -8.91 20.75
CA SER A 368 38.65 -8.86 20.09
C SER A 368 39.75 -8.32 21.00
N ASP A 369 39.51 -7.20 21.70
CA ASP A 369 40.47 -6.60 22.63
C ASP A 369 40.77 -7.54 23.81
N VAL A 370 39.78 -8.31 24.29
CA VAL A 370 39.98 -9.38 25.28
C VAL A 370 40.84 -10.50 24.71
N CYS A 371 40.55 -10.98 23.49
CA CYS A 371 41.32 -12.06 22.86
C CYS A 371 42.78 -11.66 22.59
N GLN A 372 43.04 -10.36 22.42
CA GLN A 372 44.37 -9.76 22.22
C GLN A 372 45.07 -9.37 23.53
N GLY A 373 44.37 -9.39 24.68
CA GLY A 373 44.93 -9.03 25.98
C GLY A 373 45.05 -7.52 26.24
N VAL A 374 44.27 -6.69 25.53
CA VAL A 374 44.30 -5.22 25.58
C VAL A 374 43.22 -4.64 26.51
N ALA A 375 42.07 -5.28 26.65
CA ALA A 375 40.92 -4.76 27.40
C ALA A 375 41.02 -4.93 28.93
N SER A 376 40.38 -4.00 29.68
CA SER A 376 40.19 -4.09 31.14
C SER A 376 39.19 -5.20 31.53
N LYS A 377 39.09 -5.53 32.82
CA LYS A 377 38.21 -6.60 33.35
C LYS A 377 36.73 -6.23 33.31
N ASP A 378 36.41 -4.98 33.00
CA ASP A 378 35.04 -4.50 33.06
C ASP A 378 34.29 -5.16 31.91
N VAL A 379 33.69 -6.31 32.23
CA VAL A 379 32.73 -6.99 31.38
C VAL A 379 31.66 -5.94 31.16
N ASN A 380 31.55 -5.45 29.93
CA ASN A 380 30.36 -4.73 29.57
C ASN A 380 29.25 -5.77 29.69
N ASP A 381 28.43 -5.69 30.75
CA ASP A 381 27.36 -6.65 31.12
C ASP A 381 26.42 -7.00 29.96
N ASN A 382 26.51 -6.20 28.92
CA ASN A 382 25.84 -6.28 27.65
C ASN A 382 26.44 -7.36 26.71
N CYS A 383 27.77 -7.47 26.57
CA CYS A 383 28.39 -8.25 25.48
C CYS A 383 28.41 -9.77 25.68
N GLY A 384 28.38 -10.26 26.92
CA GLY A 384 28.21 -11.68 27.25
C GLY A 384 29.19 -12.68 26.60
N LEU A 385 28.85 -13.96 26.72
CA LEU A 385 29.66 -15.11 26.29
C LEU A 385 29.71 -15.30 24.77
N VAL A 386 28.60 -15.07 24.05
CA VAL A 386 28.51 -15.32 22.60
C VAL A 386 29.59 -14.58 21.82
N HIS A 387 29.80 -13.30 22.13
CA HIS A 387 30.79 -12.48 21.40
C HIS A 387 32.23 -12.94 21.67
N LEU A 388 32.53 -13.41 22.88
CA LEU A 388 33.84 -14.02 23.18
C LEU A 388 34.05 -15.33 22.43
N LEU A 389 33.02 -16.18 22.34
CA LEU A 389 33.12 -17.43 21.59
C LEU A 389 33.33 -17.18 20.08
N GLN A 390 32.66 -16.16 19.54
CA GLN A 390 32.79 -15.74 18.14
C GLN A 390 34.21 -15.25 17.82
N GLU A 391 34.82 -14.42 18.68
CA GLU A 391 36.11 -13.79 18.40
C GLU A 391 37.32 -14.62 18.90
N CYS A 392 37.23 -15.26 20.07
CA CYS A 392 38.36 -15.97 20.69
C CYS A 392 38.44 -17.45 20.31
N GLY A 393 37.39 -18.02 19.70
CA GLY A 393 37.20 -19.47 19.56
C GLY A 393 38.27 -20.24 18.78
N HIS A 394 39.15 -19.56 18.04
CA HIS A 394 40.15 -20.23 17.20
C HIS A 394 41.60 -19.80 17.41
N ARG A 395 41.89 -18.63 17.98
CA ARG A 395 43.27 -18.09 18.11
C ARG A 395 43.38 -16.97 19.17
N SER A 396 43.45 -17.32 20.46
CA SER A 396 43.80 -16.32 21.47
C SER A 396 45.24 -16.45 21.94
N THR A 397 46.00 -15.36 21.88
CA THR A 397 47.31 -15.20 22.53
C THR A 397 47.20 -14.83 24.00
N ALA A 398 46.00 -14.47 24.48
CA ALA A 398 45.70 -14.02 25.84
C ALA A 398 44.99 -15.11 26.68
N ALA A 399 45.46 -16.36 26.59
CA ALA A 399 44.77 -17.52 27.12
C ALA A 399 44.33 -17.41 28.61
N PRO A 400 45.18 -16.95 29.56
CA PRO A 400 44.76 -16.88 30.97
C PRO A 400 43.61 -15.90 31.21
N ARG A 401 43.57 -14.83 30.41
CA ARG A 401 42.56 -13.79 30.55
C ARG A 401 41.21 -14.21 29.98
N VAL A 402 41.23 -14.81 28.79
CA VAL A 402 40.03 -15.42 28.20
C VAL A 402 39.50 -16.51 29.12
N GLN A 403 40.38 -17.34 29.70
CA GLN A 403 40.02 -18.38 30.66
C GLN A 403 39.35 -17.82 31.91
N GLU A 404 39.86 -16.73 32.49
CA GLU A 404 39.24 -16.06 33.65
C GLU A 404 37.84 -15.53 33.32
N ILE A 405 37.68 -14.82 32.19
CA ILE A 405 36.41 -14.22 31.80
C ILE A 405 35.38 -15.28 31.43
N VAL A 406 35.76 -16.28 30.63
CA VAL A 406 34.87 -17.40 30.28
C VAL A 406 34.45 -18.17 31.53
N SER A 407 35.37 -18.41 32.47
CA SER A 407 35.03 -19.03 33.75
C SER A 407 34.02 -18.20 34.55
N SER A 408 34.11 -16.86 34.50
CA SER A 408 33.21 -15.97 35.25
C SER A 408 31.74 -16.07 34.79
N PHE A 409 31.49 -16.37 33.51
CA PHE A 409 30.12 -16.61 33.01
C PHE A 409 29.50 -17.89 33.56
N PHE A 410 30.31 -18.92 33.78
CA PHE A 410 29.84 -20.19 34.33
C PHE A 410 29.85 -20.20 35.87
N CYS A 411 30.60 -19.29 36.51
CA CYS A 411 30.86 -19.22 37.95
C CYS A 411 30.62 -17.81 38.56
N PRO A 412 29.42 -17.22 38.48
CA PRO A 412 29.21 -15.84 38.97
C PRO A 412 29.32 -15.68 40.50
N SER A 413 29.27 -16.75 41.30
CA SER A 413 29.20 -16.64 42.78
C SER A 413 29.85 -17.78 43.62
N ASP A 414 30.67 -18.66 43.01
CA ASP A 414 31.55 -19.75 43.55
C ASP A 414 31.10 -20.53 44.83
N THR A 415 30.87 -21.86 44.82
CA THR A 415 31.84 -22.97 44.63
C THR A 415 31.23 -24.13 43.82
N ARG A 416 30.04 -23.91 43.23
CA ARG A 416 29.26 -24.93 42.52
C ARG A 416 29.01 -24.53 41.07
N CYS A 417 30.06 -24.59 40.25
CA CYS A 417 30.01 -24.26 38.82
C CYS A 417 31.01 -25.07 37.96
N LEU A 418 30.99 -24.85 36.64
CA LEU A 418 32.00 -25.36 35.70
C LEU A 418 33.29 -24.53 35.83
N ASN A 419 34.18 -24.96 36.72
CA ASN A 419 35.44 -24.27 36.95
C ASN A 419 36.47 -24.60 35.84
N LEU A 420 36.67 -23.67 34.92
CA LEU A 420 37.67 -23.78 33.86
C LEU A 420 39.01 -23.12 34.23
N THR A 421 39.17 -22.50 35.40
CA THR A 421 40.44 -21.85 35.80
C THR A 421 41.51 -22.85 36.23
N SER A 422 41.12 -24.05 36.66
CA SER A 422 42.03 -25.10 37.15
C SER A 422 42.53 -26.03 36.04
N VAL A 423 41.95 -25.98 34.84
CA VAL A 423 42.40 -26.81 33.71
C VAL A 423 43.62 -26.21 33.03
N SER A 424 44.48 -27.07 32.49
CA SER A 424 45.63 -26.61 31.70
C SER A 424 45.17 -25.83 30.46
N THR A 425 45.99 -24.89 29.99
CA THR A 425 45.67 -24.04 28.84
C THR A 425 45.27 -24.81 27.57
N PRO A 426 45.94 -25.91 27.17
CA PRO A 426 45.50 -26.71 26.01
C PRO A 426 44.11 -27.32 26.19
N VAL A 427 43.83 -27.84 27.39
CA VAL A 427 42.53 -28.40 27.73
C VAL A 427 41.46 -27.32 27.75
N PHE A 428 41.77 -26.12 28.28
CA PHE A 428 40.88 -24.97 28.22
C PHE A 428 40.48 -24.61 26.79
N PHE A 429 41.44 -24.53 25.86
CA PHE A 429 41.12 -24.24 24.45
C PHE A 429 40.26 -25.33 23.81
N THR A 430 40.48 -26.59 24.17
CA THR A 430 39.62 -27.70 23.74
C THR A 430 38.18 -27.51 24.22
N TYR A 431 37.99 -27.11 25.48
CA TYR A 431 36.67 -26.75 26.01
C TYR A 431 36.09 -25.52 25.31
N LEU A 432 36.90 -24.50 25.01
CA LEU A 432 36.45 -23.30 24.31
C LEU A 432 35.94 -23.63 22.91
N GLU A 433 36.67 -24.44 22.15
CA GLU A 433 36.25 -24.92 20.83
C GLU A 433 34.96 -25.74 20.91
N ALA A 434 34.87 -26.64 21.89
CA ALA A 434 33.67 -27.44 22.11
C ALA A 434 32.45 -26.57 22.47
N LEU A 435 32.60 -25.57 23.33
CA LEU A 435 31.54 -24.63 23.69
C LEU A 435 31.12 -23.77 22.50
N THR A 436 32.09 -23.28 21.72
CA THR A 436 31.84 -22.53 20.49
C THR A 436 31.02 -23.35 19.50
N ASP A 437 31.42 -24.59 19.23
CA ASP A 437 30.71 -25.46 18.28
C ASP A 437 29.33 -25.88 18.81
N PHE A 438 29.24 -26.24 20.09
CA PHE A 438 27.98 -26.60 20.71
C PHE A 438 26.98 -25.44 20.68
N ILE A 439 27.38 -24.24 21.09
CA ILE A 439 26.47 -23.10 21.22
C ILE A 439 26.18 -22.50 19.85
N LEU A 440 27.21 -22.13 19.09
CA LEU A 440 27.04 -21.35 17.86
C LEU A 440 26.67 -22.19 16.63
N GLN A 441 26.88 -23.51 16.66
CA GLN A 441 26.51 -24.39 15.55
C GLN A 441 25.39 -25.35 15.94
N HIS A 442 25.58 -26.18 16.97
CA HIS A 442 24.63 -27.23 17.30
C HIS A 442 23.32 -26.68 17.88
N LEU A 443 23.39 -25.92 18.97
CA LEU A 443 22.20 -25.36 19.63
C LEU A 443 21.49 -24.36 18.73
N VAL A 444 22.21 -23.52 17.97
CA VAL A 444 21.61 -22.68 16.94
C VAL A 444 20.83 -23.53 15.93
N LYS A 445 21.42 -24.58 15.37
CA LYS A 445 20.72 -25.47 14.42
C LYS A 445 19.47 -26.13 15.04
N VAL A 446 19.55 -26.58 16.29
CA VAL A 446 18.45 -27.24 16.99
C VAL A 446 17.34 -26.24 17.28
N THR A 447 17.67 -25.08 17.86
CA THR A 447 16.74 -23.97 18.11
C THR A 447 16.06 -23.55 16.82
N GLN A 448 16.82 -23.36 15.75
CA GLN A 448 16.29 -23.01 14.44
C GLN A 448 15.34 -24.08 13.90
N THR A 449 15.68 -25.36 14.03
CA THR A 449 14.83 -26.46 13.57
C THR A 449 13.52 -26.51 14.36
N PHE A 450 13.56 -26.24 15.66
CA PHE A 450 12.37 -26.23 16.51
C PHE A 450 11.51 -24.98 16.26
N GLU A 451 12.09 -23.79 16.50
CA GLU A 451 11.39 -22.51 16.41
C GLU A 451 10.92 -22.19 14.99
N LEU A 452 11.74 -22.40 13.97
CA LEU A 452 11.38 -21.95 12.62
C LEU A 452 10.40 -22.90 11.92
N LEU A 453 10.55 -24.22 12.08
CA LEU A 453 9.65 -25.18 11.43
C LEU A 453 8.35 -25.39 12.21
N GLN A 454 8.42 -25.54 13.53
CA GLN A 454 7.23 -25.91 14.29
C GLN A 454 6.32 -24.72 14.56
N ARG A 455 6.88 -23.49 14.63
CA ARG A 455 6.13 -22.26 14.89
C ARG A 455 5.93 -21.37 13.65
N ASN A 456 6.13 -21.90 12.44
CA ASN A 456 5.96 -21.17 11.16
C ASN A 456 6.76 -19.85 11.08
N ARG A 457 7.99 -19.85 11.62
CA ARG A 457 8.91 -18.69 11.57
C ARG A 457 10.00 -18.84 10.52
N ASP A 458 9.83 -19.76 9.56
CA ASP A 458 10.84 -20.05 8.56
C ASP A 458 10.99 -18.89 7.54
N LEU A 459 12.11 -18.89 6.79
CA LEU A 459 12.39 -17.89 5.74
C LEU A 459 11.28 -17.83 4.67
N VAL A 460 10.62 -18.97 4.46
CA VAL A 460 9.49 -19.13 3.56
C VAL A 460 8.29 -19.56 4.39
N VAL A 461 7.13 -19.00 4.10
CA VAL A 461 5.89 -19.31 4.80
C VAL A 461 4.79 -19.62 3.81
N THR A 462 3.97 -20.63 4.12
CA THR A 462 2.78 -20.98 3.33
C THR A 462 1.54 -20.60 4.12
N MET A 463 0.75 -19.66 3.60
CA MET A 463 -0.43 -19.11 4.28
C MET A 463 -1.55 -18.85 3.30
N THR A 464 -2.75 -18.57 3.81
CA THR A 464 -3.85 -18.12 2.95
C THR A 464 -3.56 -16.73 2.40
N GLN A 465 -4.13 -16.41 1.24
CA GLN A 465 -3.97 -15.09 0.65
C GLN A 465 -4.50 -13.99 1.57
N ASN A 466 -5.60 -14.24 2.29
CA ASN A 466 -6.12 -13.33 3.31
C ASN A 466 -5.11 -13.07 4.44
N ASP A 467 -4.47 -14.13 4.97
CA ASP A 467 -3.45 -13.99 6.02
C ASP A 467 -2.24 -13.19 5.55
N LEU A 468 -1.82 -13.37 4.30
CA LEU A 468 -0.72 -12.60 3.71
C LEU A 468 -1.10 -11.13 3.49
N ALA A 469 -2.32 -10.85 3.04
CA ALA A 469 -2.80 -9.51 2.78
C ALA A 469 -3.12 -8.72 4.06
N MET A 470 -3.84 -9.33 5.01
CA MET A 470 -4.37 -8.68 6.20
C MET A 470 -3.51 -8.89 7.45
N GLY A 471 -2.63 -9.89 7.43
CA GLY A 471 -1.82 -10.29 8.57
C GLY A 471 -2.35 -11.54 9.24
N TYR A 472 -1.53 -12.09 10.13
CA TYR A 472 -1.80 -13.34 10.84
C TYR A 472 -1.24 -13.30 12.24
N PHE A 473 -1.77 -14.13 13.13
CA PHE A 473 -1.26 -14.25 14.50
C PHE A 473 -0.22 -15.38 14.59
N LEU A 474 0.94 -15.05 15.14
CA LEU A 474 1.89 -16.04 15.63
C LEU A 474 1.51 -16.37 17.07
N TYR A 475 1.13 -17.62 17.29
CA TYR A 475 0.86 -18.15 18.62
C TYR A 475 2.17 -18.57 19.28
N SER A 476 2.37 -18.13 20.52
CA SER A 476 3.46 -18.58 21.38
C SER A 476 2.86 -19.51 22.43
N ASP A 477 3.22 -20.79 22.41
CA ASP A 477 2.81 -21.82 23.37
C ASP A 477 3.50 -21.64 24.74
N THR A 478 3.58 -20.41 25.25
CA THR A 478 4.10 -20.15 26.58
C THR A 478 3.00 -20.38 27.61
N ASP A 479 3.27 -21.22 28.61
CA ASP A 479 2.36 -21.59 29.73
C ASP A 479 1.80 -20.38 30.53
N GLN A 480 2.27 -19.16 30.27
CA GLN A 480 1.87 -17.92 30.96
C GLN A 480 0.71 -17.16 30.31
N GLY A 481 0.05 -17.75 29.31
CA GLY A 481 -1.06 -17.16 28.58
C GLY A 481 -0.70 -16.90 27.13
N GLU A 482 -1.71 -17.03 26.26
CA GLU A 482 -1.58 -16.94 24.81
C GLU A 482 -1.23 -15.50 24.40
N VAL A 483 0.06 -15.16 24.41
CA VAL A 483 0.54 -13.89 23.84
C VAL A 483 0.62 -14.08 22.34
N SER A 484 -0.49 -13.79 21.66
CA SER A 484 -0.54 -13.77 20.20
C SER A 484 0.17 -12.52 19.70
N ARG A 485 1.25 -12.69 18.92
CA ARG A 485 1.88 -11.58 18.21
C ARG A 485 1.23 -11.46 16.83
N HIS A 486 0.60 -10.33 16.54
CA HIS A 486 0.08 -10.05 15.20
C HIS A 486 1.25 -9.70 14.26
N VAL A 487 1.40 -10.48 13.19
CA VAL A 487 2.23 -10.14 12.04
C VAL A 487 1.36 -9.35 11.08
N GLN A 488 1.78 -8.14 10.74
CA GLN A 488 1.07 -7.29 9.79
C GLN A 488 1.15 -7.91 8.38
N GLY A 489 0.04 -7.85 7.65
CA GLY A 489 -0.04 -8.26 6.25
C GLY A 489 0.32 -7.12 5.30
N LEU A 490 0.49 -7.48 4.03
CA LEU A 490 0.95 -6.62 2.94
C LEU A 490 0.06 -5.40 2.68
N LEU A 491 -1.23 -5.45 3.06
CA LEU A 491 -2.20 -4.34 2.92
C LEU A 491 -2.39 -3.55 4.21
N THR A 492 -2.09 -4.15 5.35
CA THR A 492 -2.10 -3.43 6.65
C THR A 492 -0.84 -2.62 6.87
N GLU A 493 0.26 -3.01 6.22
CA GLU A 493 1.44 -2.17 6.13
C GLU A 493 1.21 -1.10 5.05
N ASP A 494 0.96 0.14 5.48
CA ASP A 494 1.72 1.21 4.84
C ASP A 494 3.18 0.80 5.09
N TRP A 495 3.87 0.26 4.09
CA TRP A 495 5.25 -0.31 3.98
C TRP A 495 6.38 0.28 4.84
N LEU A 496 6.09 1.23 5.71
CA LEU A 496 6.95 2.02 6.54
C LEU A 496 6.87 1.52 7.99
N LYS A 497 8.04 1.29 8.59
CA LYS A 497 8.26 0.94 9.99
C LYS A 497 7.78 2.12 10.82
N SER A 498 6.55 2.04 11.31
CA SER A 498 6.24 2.76 12.53
C SER A 498 5.30 1.95 13.41
N ASP A 499 5.37 2.25 14.70
CA ASP A 499 4.47 1.80 15.76
C ASP A 499 3.03 2.32 15.53
N TYR A 500 2.46 2.01 14.36
CA TYR A 500 1.22 2.55 13.80
C TYR A 500 -0.04 1.97 14.47
N SER A 501 -0.05 1.84 15.79
CA SER A 501 -1.34 1.94 16.50
C SER A 501 -1.94 3.34 16.33
N THR A 502 -1.14 4.34 15.92
CA THR A 502 -1.56 5.75 15.84
C THR A 502 -1.65 6.35 14.42
N GLY A 503 -1.42 5.59 13.34
CA GLY A 503 -1.54 6.07 11.95
C GLY A 503 -0.49 7.12 11.51
N VAL A 504 -0.33 7.32 10.19
CA VAL A 504 0.62 8.30 9.62
C VAL A 504 0.03 9.70 9.75
N SER A 505 0.79 10.63 10.33
CA SER A 505 0.40 12.05 10.40
C SER A 505 0.70 12.77 9.09
N TRP A 506 -0.25 13.57 8.62
CA TRP A 506 -0.17 14.41 7.44
C TRP A 506 -0.42 15.85 7.84
N THR A 507 0.39 16.76 7.33
CA THR A 507 0.09 18.20 7.36
C THR A 507 0.10 18.71 5.94
N VAL A 508 -1.02 19.27 5.52
CA VAL A 508 -1.24 19.78 4.17
C VAL A 508 -1.65 21.24 4.20
N ASP A 509 -1.38 21.95 3.11
CA ASP A 509 -1.86 23.30 2.90
C ASP A 509 -3.38 23.28 2.61
N THR A 510 -4.09 24.30 3.11
CA THR A 510 -5.47 24.58 2.70
C THR A 510 -5.47 25.65 1.61
N CYS A 511 -6.61 25.88 0.97
CA CYS A 511 -6.75 26.99 0.04
C CYS A 511 -6.51 28.37 0.66
N LEU A 512 -6.55 28.52 1.99
CA LEU A 512 -6.26 29.80 2.64
C LEU A 512 -4.78 30.19 2.46
N GLN A 513 -3.89 29.20 2.31
CA GLN A 513 -2.49 29.43 1.95
C GLN A 513 -2.42 30.12 0.59
N GLY A 514 -2.06 31.40 0.57
CA GLY A 514 -1.96 32.19 -0.66
C GLY A 514 -3.27 32.37 -1.43
N ARG A 515 -4.42 32.00 -0.83
CA ARG A 515 -5.76 32.09 -1.45
C ARG A 515 -5.84 31.40 -2.82
N SER A 516 -5.19 30.25 -2.96
CA SER A 516 -5.13 29.51 -4.22
C SER A 516 -5.58 28.06 -4.06
N ILE A 517 -6.45 27.62 -4.96
CA ILE A 517 -6.87 26.22 -5.06
C ILE A 517 -5.71 25.28 -5.38
N SER A 518 -4.64 25.78 -6.02
CA SER A 518 -3.41 25.02 -6.31
C SER A 518 -2.68 24.53 -5.06
N ASN A 519 -2.91 25.17 -3.92
CA ASN A 519 -2.31 24.80 -2.65
C ASN A 519 -3.19 23.82 -1.87
N ASN A 520 -4.41 23.53 -2.33
CA ASN A 520 -5.32 22.66 -1.61
C ASN A 520 -4.73 21.25 -1.48
N LEU A 521 -4.59 20.77 -0.25
CA LEU A 521 -4.03 19.45 0.08
C LEU A 521 -2.60 19.22 -0.44
N LYS A 522 -1.84 20.28 -0.70
CA LYS A 522 -0.41 20.17 -0.99
C LYS A 522 0.32 19.75 0.30
N VAL A 523 1.10 18.69 0.24
CA VAL A 523 1.82 18.17 1.41
C VAL A 523 2.85 19.19 1.87
N ARG A 524 2.80 19.53 3.16
CA ARG A 524 3.80 20.35 3.85
C ARG A 524 4.69 19.47 4.71
N GLU A 525 4.09 18.58 5.49
CA GLU A 525 4.78 17.64 6.35
C GLU A 525 4.18 16.25 6.23
N PHE A 526 5.04 15.24 6.29
CA PHE A 526 4.66 13.83 6.32
C PHE A 526 5.36 13.17 7.50
N ASN A 527 4.58 12.53 8.37
CA ASN A 527 5.04 11.91 9.61
C ASN A 527 5.87 12.87 10.50
N GLY A 528 5.45 14.14 10.58
CA GLY A 528 6.13 15.18 11.36
C GLY A 528 7.42 15.74 10.76
N SER A 529 7.72 15.42 9.50
CA SER A 529 8.89 15.95 8.78
C SER A 529 8.51 16.66 7.48
N GLN A 530 9.15 17.79 7.21
CA GLN A 530 9.07 18.52 5.93
C GLN A 530 10.01 17.96 4.86
N TYR A 531 10.88 17.03 5.25
CA TYR A 531 11.92 16.48 4.40
C TYR A 531 11.85 14.95 4.35
N ALA A 532 12.27 14.39 3.22
CA ALA A 532 12.38 12.96 3.05
C ALA A 532 13.36 12.37 4.08
N PRO A 533 13.12 11.13 4.57
CA PRO A 533 14.01 10.50 5.53
C PRO A 533 15.46 10.40 4.99
N PRO A 534 16.49 10.75 5.78
CA PRO A 534 17.89 10.69 5.34
C PRO A 534 18.32 9.31 4.81
N SER A 535 17.69 8.25 5.32
CA SER A 535 17.95 6.87 4.93
C SER A 535 17.50 6.51 3.51
N LEU A 536 16.64 7.33 2.88
CA LEU A 536 16.23 7.17 1.49
C LEU A 536 17.10 7.96 0.51
N LEU A 537 17.96 8.85 1.01
CA LEU A 537 18.74 9.78 0.22
C LEU A 537 20.14 9.25 -0.06
N ARG A 538 20.69 9.53 -1.25
CA ARG A 538 22.09 9.20 -1.57
C ARG A 538 23.06 9.96 -0.69
N ASN A 539 22.73 11.23 -0.43
CA ASN A 539 23.43 12.07 0.52
C ASN A 539 22.51 12.29 1.73
N PRO A 540 22.74 11.61 2.87
CA PRO A 540 21.92 11.78 4.07
C PRO A 540 21.90 13.22 4.64
N ALA A 541 22.86 14.08 4.24
CA ALA A 541 22.88 15.48 4.64
C ALA A 541 22.01 16.39 3.75
N GLU A 542 21.55 15.90 2.60
CA GLU A 542 20.67 16.64 1.69
C GLU A 542 19.28 16.78 2.31
N ARG A 543 18.63 17.92 2.07
CA ARG A 543 17.27 18.21 2.54
C ARG A 543 16.32 18.26 1.37
N VAL A 544 15.78 17.12 1.00
CA VAL A 544 14.79 17.00 -0.08
C VAL A 544 13.39 17.20 0.50
N SER A 545 12.65 18.18 0.00
CA SER A 545 11.30 18.47 0.47
C SER A 545 10.31 17.37 0.09
N VAL A 546 9.36 17.07 0.98
CA VAL A 546 8.21 16.19 0.69
C VAL A 546 7.06 16.93 -0.01
N GLN A 547 7.24 18.19 -0.39
CA GLN A 547 6.19 18.97 -1.03
C GLN A 547 5.73 18.33 -2.34
N GLY A 548 4.42 18.09 -2.43
CA GLY A 548 3.79 17.53 -3.61
C GLY A 548 2.28 17.58 -3.47
N GLN A 549 1.58 17.50 -4.59
CA GLN A 549 0.13 17.45 -4.64
C GLN A 549 -0.37 16.04 -4.30
N THR A 550 -1.59 15.94 -3.79
CA THR A 550 -2.22 14.65 -3.42
C THR A 550 -3.46 14.40 -4.26
N ASP A 551 -4.54 15.13 -3.99
CA ASP A 551 -5.87 14.98 -4.61
C ASP A 551 -6.26 16.17 -5.52
N PHE A 552 -5.51 17.27 -5.45
CA PHE A 552 -5.75 18.49 -6.22
C PHE A 552 -4.46 19.02 -6.84
N THR A 553 -4.60 19.65 -8.00
CA THR A 553 -3.53 20.24 -8.80
C THR A 553 -3.85 21.67 -9.20
N ASP A 554 -2.97 22.26 -10.00
CA ASP A 554 -3.16 23.61 -10.53
C ASP A 554 -4.38 23.66 -11.45
N ALA A 555 -5.42 24.35 -10.98
CA ALA A 555 -6.63 24.66 -11.74
C ALA A 555 -6.38 25.77 -12.77
N CYS A 556 -7.17 25.78 -13.86
CA CYS A 556 -7.20 26.88 -14.81
C CYS A 556 -7.98 28.10 -14.28
N SER A 557 -7.55 28.65 -13.14
CA SER A 557 -8.28 29.65 -12.37
C SER A 557 -8.22 31.09 -12.91
N SER A 558 -7.40 31.35 -13.93
CA SER A 558 -7.10 32.71 -14.39
C SER A 558 -7.83 33.16 -15.65
N ARG A 559 -8.71 32.35 -16.25
CA ARG A 559 -9.34 32.71 -17.53
C ARG A 559 -10.76 33.26 -17.35
N PRO A 560 -10.99 34.57 -17.61
CA PRO A 560 -12.28 35.24 -17.37
C PRO A 560 -13.33 34.97 -18.45
N THR A 561 -13.06 34.10 -19.43
CA THR A 561 -13.92 33.90 -20.61
C THR A 561 -14.03 32.42 -20.98
N CYS A 562 -15.02 32.13 -21.83
CA CYS A 562 -15.37 30.84 -22.44
C CYS A 562 -14.28 30.24 -23.32
N GLN A 563 -13.10 30.03 -22.75
CA GLN A 563 -11.97 29.41 -23.41
C GLN A 563 -11.82 28.00 -22.86
N THR A 564 -11.51 27.05 -23.75
CA THR A 564 -11.13 25.70 -23.35
C THR A 564 -9.90 25.77 -22.46
N CYS A 565 -10.00 25.15 -21.28
CA CYS A 565 -8.88 25.05 -20.35
C CYS A 565 -7.81 24.15 -20.97
N SER A 566 -6.69 24.72 -21.41
CA SER A 566 -5.50 23.95 -21.75
C SER A 566 -4.84 23.43 -20.48
N ALA A 567 -4.10 22.31 -20.54
CA ALA A 567 -3.33 21.83 -19.39
C ALA A 567 -2.52 22.98 -18.76
N SER A 568 -2.69 23.17 -17.44
CA SER A 568 -2.05 24.27 -16.71
C SER A 568 -0.53 24.11 -16.69
N SER A 569 -0.04 22.87 -16.77
CA SER A 569 1.37 22.52 -16.85
C SER A 569 1.59 21.25 -17.67
N GLN A 570 2.75 21.14 -18.32
CA GLN A 570 3.23 19.90 -18.94
C GLN A 570 3.59 18.83 -17.90
N TYR A 571 3.92 19.25 -16.67
CA TYR A 571 4.35 18.38 -15.60
C TYR A 571 3.48 18.55 -14.36
N LEU A 572 3.29 17.45 -13.65
CA LEU A 572 2.55 17.37 -12.40
C LEU A 572 3.41 16.70 -11.34
N PHE A 573 3.42 17.21 -10.12
CA PHE A 573 4.26 16.72 -9.03
C PHE A 573 3.39 16.16 -7.90
N LEU A 574 3.27 14.84 -7.81
CA LEU A 574 2.43 14.18 -6.81
C LEU A 574 3.26 13.52 -5.73
N TYR A 575 2.93 13.79 -4.47
CA TYR A 575 3.53 13.07 -3.35
C TYR A 575 2.98 11.65 -3.26
N LEU A 576 3.87 10.65 -3.21
CA LEU A 576 3.49 9.25 -3.09
C LEU A 576 3.97 8.67 -1.75
N PRO A 577 3.07 8.44 -0.78
CA PRO A 577 3.42 7.99 0.57
C PRO A 577 4.21 6.70 0.61
N SER A 578 3.84 5.74 -0.25
CA SER A 578 4.51 4.43 -0.34
C SER A 578 5.99 4.54 -0.71
N LEU A 579 6.41 5.64 -1.35
CA LEU A 579 7.81 5.91 -1.68
C LEU A 579 8.42 7.05 -0.84
N GLN A 580 7.63 7.71 0.01
CA GLN A 580 7.98 8.90 0.77
C GLN A 580 8.67 9.99 -0.06
N ARG A 581 8.21 10.20 -1.30
CA ARG A 581 8.74 11.23 -2.19
C ARG A 581 7.71 11.75 -3.18
N THR A 582 8.02 12.90 -3.75
CA THR A 582 7.25 13.50 -4.85
C THR A 582 7.73 12.95 -6.18
N LEU A 583 6.80 12.52 -7.02
CA LEU A 583 7.05 11.97 -8.34
C LEU A 583 6.54 12.92 -9.42
N THR A 584 7.23 12.95 -10.56
CA THR A 584 6.82 13.74 -11.72
C THR A 584 5.98 12.92 -12.69
N TYR A 585 4.86 13.49 -13.09
CA TYR A 585 3.99 12.98 -14.15
C TYR A 585 4.02 13.95 -15.33
N THR A 586 3.93 13.44 -16.55
CA THR A 586 3.94 14.24 -17.77
C THR A 586 2.60 14.15 -18.51
N TRP A 587 2.10 15.29 -18.97
CA TRP A 587 0.87 15.36 -19.75
C TRP A 587 1.03 14.63 -21.07
N ARG A 588 -0.01 13.89 -21.49
CA ARG A 588 0.01 13.13 -22.74
C ARG A 588 -1.22 13.36 -23.60
N ASP A 589 -2.41 13.22 -23.00
CA ASP A 589 -3.67 13.19 -23.74
C ASP A 589 -4.82 13.91 -23.01
N VAL A 590 -5.85 14.26 -23.78
CA VAL A 590 -7.18 14.65 -23.26
C VAL A 590 -8.13 13.47 -23.45
N MET A 591 -8.87 13.14 -22.41
CA MET A 591 -9.83 12.04 -22.41
C MET A 591 -11.20 12.51 -21.92
N SER A 592 -12.26 11.80 -22.27
CA SER A 592 -13.60 12.10 -21.75
C SER A 592 -14.01 11.05 -20.72
N LEU A 593 -14.21 11.49 -19.47
CA LEU A 593 -14.77 10.66 -18.40
C LEU A 593 -16.19 11.15 -18.12
N TRP A 594 -17.18 10.29 -18.36
CA TRP A 594 -18.62 10.60 -18.19
C TRP A 594 -19.06 11.91 -18.88
N GLY A 595 -18.50 12.20 -20.06
CA GLY A 595 -18.83 13.39 -20.85
C GLY A 595 -18.14 14.68 -20.41
N VAL A 596 -17.17 14.60 -19.50
CA VAL A 596 -16.31 15.72 -19.08
C VAL A 596 -14.88 15.45 -19.52
N ASP A 597 -14.25 16.47 -20.09
CA ASP A 597 -12.86 16.36 -20.55
C ASP A 597 -11.90 16.45 -19.36
N VAL A 598 -11.01 15.47 -19.27
CA VAL A 598 -9.95 15.36 -18.26
C VAL A 598 -8.60 15.24 -18.96
N HIS A 599 -7.55 15.71 -18.30
CA HIS A 599 -6.18 15.63 -18.79
C HIS A 599 -5.46 14.45 -18.15
N ARG A 600 -4.92 13.56 -18.98
CA ARG A 600 -4.17 12.38 -18.53
C ARG A 600 -2.69 12.68 -18.44
N TYR A 601 -2.13 12.43 -17.26
CA TYR A 601 -0.71 12.55 -16.96
C TYR A 601 -0.13 11.18 -16.62
N TRP A 602 0.95 10.79 -17.29
CA TRP A 602 1.62 9.50 -17.08
C TRP A 602 2.84 9.67 -16.17
N LEU A 603 3.07 8.68 -15.31
CA LEU A 603 4.24 8.67 -14.43
C LEU A 603 5.52 8.58 -15.26
N MET A 604 6.46 9.51 -15.07
CA MET A 604 7.70 9.51 -15.85
C MET A 604 8.60 8.34 -15.44
N ALA A 605 9.16 7.64 -16.43
CA ALA A 605 10.11 6.55 -16.20
C ALA A 605 11.38 7.03 -15.48
N ASP A 606 11.80 8.26 -15.74
CA ASP A 606 13.00 8.87 -15.13
C ASP A 606 12.94 8.87 -13.60
N ASN A 607 11.74 8.92 -12.99
CA ASN A 607 11.58 8.79 -11.54
C ASN A 607 12.23 7.51 -10.98
N PHE A 608 12.29 6.44 -11.78
CA PHE A 608 12.80 5.13 -11.37
C PHE A 608 14.11 4.72 -12.07
N VAL A 609 14.47 5.37 -13.19
CA VAL A 609 15.76 5.09 -13.86
C VAL A 609 16.91 5.60 -13.00
N TRP A 610 16.86 6.90 -12.67
CA TRP A 610 17.89 7.56 -11.87
C TRP A 610 17.32 8.78 -11.17
N ASP A 611 17.59 8.87 -9.87
CA ASP A 611 17.30 10.05 -9.07
C ASP A 611 18.60 10.53 -8.42
N ALA A 612 18.88 11.83 -8.51
CA ALA A 612 20.11 12.42 -7.97
C ALA A 612 20.08 12.46 -6.43
N SER A 613 18.90 12.64 -5.84
CA SER A 613 18.73 12.80 -4.41
C SER A 613 18.37 11.47 -3.74
N TYR A 614 17.54 10.65 -4.37
CA TYR A 614 17.09 9.36 -3.81
C TYR A 614 17.97 8.19 -4.23
N GLN A 615 18.08 7.19 -3.35
CA GLN A 615 18.77 5.92 -3.61
C GLN A 615 17.94 5.02 -4.55
N VAL A 616 17.91 5.41 -5.82
CA VAL A 616 17.21 4.73 -6.91
C VAL A 616 18.23 4.16 -7.90
N SER A 617 18.05 2.90 -8.29
CA SER A 617 18.93 2.26 -9.25
C SER A 617 18.12 1.32 -10.14
N CYS A 618 18.06 1.64 -11.44
CA CYS A 618 17.53 0.74 -12.46
C CYS A 618 16.13 0.19 -12.15
N GLY A 619 15.21 1.07 -11.77
CA GLY A 619 13.84 0.70 -11.47
C GLY A 619 13.57 0.45 -10.00
N LEU A 620 14.61 0.28 -9.17
CA LEU A 620 14.49 -0.06 -7.75
C LEU A 620 14.82 1.16 -6.88
N GLN A 621 13.87 1.59 -6.06
CA GLN A 621 14.11 2.50 -4.95
C GLN A 621 14.30 1.69 -3.67
N THR A 622 15.43 1.85 -2.98
CA THR A 622 15.62 1.19 -1.68
C THR A 622 14.70 1.79 -0.64
N LEU A 623 14.08 0.92 0.15
CA LEU A 623 13.29 1.28 1.33
C LEU A 623 13.74 0.46 2.53
N THR A 624 14.98 -0.02 2.56
CA THR A 624 15.46 -0.98 3.57
C THR A 624 15.25 -0.48 5.01
N SER A 625 15.59 0.79 5.28
CA SER A 625 15.37 1.42 6.59
C SER A 625 13.89 1.54 6.96
N ALA A 626 13.05 1.86 5.97
CA ALA A 626 11.62 1.97 6.11
C ALA A 626 10.96 0.60 6.29
N LEU A 627 11.37 -0.43 5.57
CA LEU A 627 10.77 -1.76 5.66
C LEU A 627 11.22 -2.54 6.91
N GLY A 628 12.40 -2.17 7.44
CA GLY A 628 13.08 -2.90 8.51
C GLY A 628 13.68 -4.23 8.04
N PHE A 629 13.84 -4.42 6.74
CA PHE A 629 14.51 -5.55 6.10
C PHE A 629 15.07 -5.11 4.75
N PHE A 630 15.97 -5.90 4.16
CA PHE A 630 16.60 -5.56 2.88
C PHE A 630 15.59 -5.63 1.74
N GLY A 631 15.14 -4.47 1.24
CA GLY A 631 14.04 -4.39 0.28
C GLY A 631 13.95 -3.10 -0.51
N TRP A 632 13.19 -3.17 -1.61
CA TRP A 632 13.01 -2.10 -2.60
C TRP A 632 11.57 -2.03 -3.09
N ILE A 633 11.13 -0.85 -3.52
CA ILE A 633 9.94 -0.71 -4.35
C ILE A 633 10.34 -0.38 -5.79
N SER A 634 9.62 -0.97 -6.74
CA SER A 634 9.82 -0.75 -8.17
C SER A 634 8.50 -0.62 -8.91
N VAL A 635 8.57 -0.38 -10.22
CA VAL A 635 7.43 -0.67 -11.10
C VAL A 635 7.27 -2.19 -11.28
N PRO A 636 6.08 -2.70 -11.65
CA PRO A 636 5.88 -4.13 -11.84
C PRO A 636 6.83 -4.75 -12.87
N LYS A 637 7.17 -6.03 -12.66
CA LYS A 637 7.96 -6.87 -13.58
C LYS A 637 9.42 -6.42 -13.78
N VAL A 638 9.95 -5.52 -12.94
CA VAL A 638 11.39 -5.29 -12.88
C VAL A 638 12.06 -6.56 -12.35
N THR A 639 13.06 -7.08 -13.05
CA THR A 639 13.76 -8.32 -12.69
C THR A 639 15.24 -8.09 -12.47
N VAL A 640 15.81 -8.91 -11.59
CA VAL A 640 17.17 -8.83 -11.04
C VAL A 640 18.31 -8.88 -12.06
N THR A 641 18.10 -9.54 -13.20
CA THR A 641 19.13 -9.71 -14.23
C THR A 641 19.64 -8.36 -14.76
N GLN A 642 18.87 -7.29 -14.59
CA GLN A 642 19.23 -5.93 -14.98
C GLN A 642 20.23 -5.25 -14.02
N LEU A 643 20.28 -5.60 -12.72
CA LEU A 643 21.21 -4.96 -11.76
C LEU A 643 22.59 -5.60 -11.71
N SER A 644 22.68 -6.91 -11.93
CA SER A 644 23.95 -7.65 -11.86
C SER A 644 24.83 -7.47 -13.10
N SER A 645 24.25 -7.04 -14.22
CA SER A 645 24.95 -6.69 -15.46
C SER A 645 25.42 -5.23 -15.50
N ALA A 646 24.92 -4.38 -14.60
CA ALA A 646 25.21 -2.94 -14.57
C ALA A 646 26.49 -2.57 -13.79
N GLY A 647 27.51 -3.44 -13.83
CA GLY A 647 28.89 -3.05 -13.53
C GLY A 647 29.44 -1.98 -14.50
N GLY A 648 28.70 -1.69 -15.58
CA GLY A 648 28.87 -0.52 -16.44
C GLY A 648 27.57 0.28 -16.50
N ASP A 649 27.66 1.56 -16.10
CA ASP A 649 26.67 2.64 -16.26
C ASP A 649 25.19 2.32 -15.93
N LEU A 650 24.81 2.54 -14.67
CA LEU A 650 23.44 2.45 -14.14
C LEU A 650 22.41 3.38 -14.84
N ARG A 651 22.84 4.22 -15.79
CA ARG A 651 21.96 5.14 -16.54
C ARG A 651 21.23 4.47 -17.71
N ASN A 652 21.70 3.32 -18.20
CA ASN A 652 21.14 2.65 -19.39
C ASN A 652 20.22 1.46 -19.04
N CYS A 653 19.35 1.64 -18.05
CA CYS A 653 18.42 0.59 -17.63
C CYS A 653 17.07 0.74 -18.36
N SER A 654 16.69 -0.28 -19.14
CA SER A 654 15.39 -0.34 -19.81
C SER A 654 14.31 -0.81 -18.83
N LEU A 655 13.42 0.10 -18.44
CA LEU A 655 12.27 -0.24 -17.60
C LEU A 655 11.12 -0.82 -18.43
N PRO A 656 10.31 -1.73 -17.87
CA PRO A 656 9.01 -2.07 -18.42
C PRO A 656 8.12 -0.83 -18.59
N GLU A 657 7.13 -0.92 -19.48
CA GLU A 657 6.13 0.15 -19.63
C GLU A 657 5.40 0.41 -18.32
N ILE A 658 5.33 1.68 -17.91
CA ILE A 658 4.73 2.11 -16.66
C ILE A 658 3.28 2.49 -16.93
N GLU A 659 2.33 1.69 -16.47
CA GLU A 659 0.89 1.97 -16.64
C GLU A 659 0.29 2.84 -15.52
N SER A 660 1.12 3.60 -14.81
CA SER A 660 0.67 4.51 -13.76
C SER A 660 0.35 5.88 -14.35
N PHE A 661 -0.85 6.37 -14.08
CA PHE A 661 -1.34 7.64 -14.59
C PHE A 661 -2.30 8.32 -13.62
N VAL A 662 -2.56 9.61 -13.84
CA VAL A 662 -3.61 10.36 -13.19
C VAL A 662 -4.40 11.17 -14.21
N ASP A 663 -5.70 11.23 -14.02
CA ASP A 663 -6.61 12.04 -14.81
C ASP A 663 -7.09 13.21 -13.96
N VAL A 664 -6.82 14.41 -14.45
CA VAL A 664 -7.07 15.67 -13.75
C VAL A 664 -8.13 16.44 -14.51
N GLU A 665 -9.18 16.87 -13.81
CA GLU A 665 -10.14 17.79 -14.39
C GLU A 665 -9.54 19.21 -14.40
N PRO A 666 -9.44 19.87 -15.56
CA PRO A 666 -8.63 21.07 -15.71
C PRO A 666 -9.22 22.34 -15.07
N VAL A 667 -10.54 22.45 -14.92
CA VAL A 667 -11.18 23.65 -14.36
C VAL A 667 -10.92 23.75 -12.86
N SER A 668 -10.97 22.64 -12.13
CA SER A 668 -10.78 22.64 -10.69
C SER A 668 -9.46 22.03 -10.23
N GLY A 669 -8.71 21.39 -11.11
CA GLY A 669 -7.50 20.65 -10.77
C GLY A 669 -7.76 19.40 -9.94
N ARG A 670 -9.01 18.91 -9.82
CA ARG A 670 -9.30 17.73 -8.99
C ARG A 670 -8.90 16.46 -9.72
N LEU A 671 -8.25 15.52 -9.02
CA LEU A 671 -7.98 14.19 -9.57
C LEU A 671 -9.30 13.41 -9.65
N TRP A 672 -9.61 12.87 -10.83
CA TRP A 672 -10.81 12.06 -11.07
C TRP A 672 -10.50 10.58 -11.11
N GLN A 673 -9.34 10.24 -11.67
CA GLN A 673 -8.82 8.90 -11.70
C GLN A 673 -7.34 8.93 -11.36
N LYS A 674 -6.89 7.95 -10.59
CA LYS A 674 -5.47 7.71 -10.33
C LYS A 674 -5.22 6.22 -10.36
N LYS A 675 -4.29 5.78 -11.20
CA LYS A 675 -3.80 4.41 -11.26
C LYS A 675 -2.34 4.43 -10.84
N THR A 676 -2.00 3.68 -9.80
CA THR A 676 -0.64 3.55 -9.29
C THR A 676 -0.28 2.08 -9.21
N GLN A 677 0.81 1.71 -9.88
CA GLN A 677 1.34 0.36 -9.90
C GLN A 677 2.73 0.32 -9.27
N LEU A 678 2.88 -0.49 -8.22
CA LEU A 678 4.14 -0.66 -7.49
C LEU A 678 4.41 -2.14 -7.23
N GLN A 679 5.67 -2.52 -7.10
CA GLN A 679 6.11 -3.87 -6.76
C GLN A 679 7.07 -3.80 -5.59
N LEU A 680 6.80 -4.58 -4.54
CA LEU A 680 7.78 -4.85 -3.50
C LEU A 680 8.74 -5.93 -3.97
N ASN A 681 10.01 -5.65 -3.79
CA ASN A 681 11.09 -6.59 -3.96
C ASN A 681 11.85 -6.73 -2.63
N VAL A 682 12.32 -7.93 -2.36
CA VAL A 682 13.02 -8.29 -1.14
C VAL A 682 14.34 -8.93 -1.50
N GLY A 683 15.39 -8.63 -0.74
CA GLY A 683 16.70 -9.21 -0.92
C GLY A 683 17.08 -10.07 0.28
N ILE A 684 17.86 -11.12 0.02
CA ILE A 684 18.44 -11.97 1.06
C ILE A 684 19.94 -11.73 1.04
N ARG A 685 20.50 -11.19 2.11
CA ARG A 685 21.96 -11.01 2.24
C ARG A 685 22.59 -12.32 2.71
N PRO A 686 23.90 -12.54 2.48
CA PRO A 686 24.59 -13.71 3.00
C PRO A 686 24.43 -13.89 4.52
N GLN A 687 24.42 -12.80 5.30
CA GLN A 687 24.19 -12.87 6.75
C GLN A 687 22.75 -13.23 7.15
N ASP A 688 21.78 -13.10 6.26
CA ASP A 688 20.38 -13.40 6.53
C ASP A 688 20.10 -14.92 6.41
N VAL A 689 21.09 -15.69 5.94
CA VAL A 689 21.06 -17.15 5.75
C VAL A 689 22.40 -17.79 6.11
N ALA A 690 23.13 -17.21 7.07
CA ALA A 690 24.45 -17.67 7.49
C ALA A 690 24.40 -18.87 8.44
N SER A 691 23.23 -19.21 8.99
CA SER A 691 23.04 -20.32 9.91
C SER A 691 23.32 -21.68 9.24
N PRO A 692 23.76 -22.69 10.02
CA PRO A 692 24.13 -24.01 9.50
C PRO A 692 23.01 -24.73 8.73
N ARG A 693 21.74 -24.36 8.93
CA ARG A 693 20.59 -24.90 8.18
C ARG A 693 20.57 -24.43 6.74
N TRP A 694 20.87 -23.16 6.48
CA TRP A 694 20.76 -22.57 5.15
C TRP A 694 22.04 -22.67 4.33
N ARG A 695 23.21 -22.75 4.96
CA ARG A 695 24.50 -22.91 4.25
C ARG A 695 24.52 -24.01 3.16
N PRO A 696 23.89 -25.19 3.36
CA PRO A 696 23.85 -26.23 2.32
C PRO A 696 22.94 -25.90 1.14
N LEU A 697 21.98 -24.98 1.33
CA LEU A 697 21.10 -24.50 0.27
C LEU A 697 21.91 -23.47 -0.52
N ASN A 698 22.40 -23.89 -1.69
CA ASN A 698 23.16 -23.03 -2.59
C ASN A 698 22.26 -21.92 -3.17
N ILE A 699 21.96 -20.91 -2.37
CA ILE A 699 21.09 -19.80 -2.74
C ILE A 699 21.86 -18.94 -3.75
N SER A 700 21.65 -19.19 -5.04
CA SER A 700 22.26 -18.43 -6.15
C SER A 700 21.72 -17.00 -6.29
N TYR A 701 20.77 -16.61 -5.41
CA TYR A 701 20.05 -15.34 -5.40
C TYR A 701 20.36 -14.44 -4.18
N LEU A 702 21.56 -14.54 -3.62
CA LEU A 702 21.99 -13.60 -2.59
C LEU A 702 22.14 -12.19 -3.16
N SER A 703 21.70 -11.20 -2.38
CA SER A 703 21.73 -9.76 -2.68
C SER A 703 21.01 -9.35 -3.97
N LYS A 704 20.07 -10.18 -4.42
CA LYS A 704 19.23 -9.97 -5.60
C LYS A 704 17.82 -9.53 -5.19
N ALA A 705 17.19 -8.66 -5.96
CA ALA A 705 15.84 -8.15 -5.68
C ALA A 705 14.76 -9.15 -6.10
N ILE A 706 14.32 -9.99 -5.19
CA ILE A 706 13.31 -11.01 -5.44
C ILE A 706 11.92 -10.37 -5.32
N PRO A 707 11.10 -10.37 -6.37
CA PRO A 707 9.77 -9.77 -6.30
C PRO A 707 8.88 -10.59 -5.35
N LEU A 708 8.16 -9.90 -4.45
CA LEU A 708 7.24 -10.54 -3.51
C LEU A 708 5.78 -10.38 -3.97
N VAL A 709 5.42 -9.13 -4.23
CA VAL A 709 4.06 -8.72 -4.59
C VAL A 709 4.13 -7.48 -5.47
N TRP A 710 3.20 -7.36 -6.41
CA TRP A 710 2.90 -6.09 -7.02
C TRP A 710 1.42 -5.73 -6.91
N THR A 711 1.16 -4.43 -6.91
CA THR A 711 -0.11 -3.83 -6.60
C THR A 711 -0.54 -2.92 -7.74
N ASP A 712 -1.83 -2.89 -8.04
CA ASP A 712 -2.47 -1.90 -8.91
C ASP A 712 -3.60 -1.26 -8.11
N ARG A 713 -3.31 -0.05 -7.59
CA ARG A 713 -4.23 0.78 -6.82
C ARG A 713 -4.89 1.78 -7.76
N ARG A 714 -6.21 1.69 -7.87
CA ARG A 714 -7.05 2.57 -8.70
C ARG A 714 -7.98 3.36 -7.80
N VAL A 715 -7.86 4.67 -7.88
CA VAL A 715 -8.77 5.61 -7.24
C VAL A 715 -9.64 6.17 -8.35
N LEU A 716 -10.95 6.00 -8.23
CA LEU A 716 -11.93 6.51 -9.21
C LEU A 716 -13.00 7.32 -8.49
N LEU A 717 -13.26 8.53 -8.98
CA LEU A 717 -14.35 9.37 -8.49
C LEU A 717 -15.71 8.69 -8.73
N ASP A 718 -16.59 8.69 -7.73
CA ASP A 718 -17.91 8.09 -7.88
C ASP A 718 -18.72 8.81 -8.98
N SER A 719 -19.41 8.02 -9.80
CA SER A 719 -20.33 8.48 -10.85
C SER A 719 -21.36 9.50 -10.33
N SER A 720 -21.81 9.36 -9.08
CA SER A 720 -22.78 10.27 -8.46
C SER A 720 -22.24 11.69 -8.30
N GLU A 721 -20.96 11.83 -7.92
CA GLU A 721 -20.27 13.11 -7.86
C GLU A 721 -19.98 13.68 -9.22
N VAL A 722 -19.60 12.83 -10.17
CA VAL A 722 -19.35 13.27 -11.53
C VAL A 722 -20.61 13.87 -12.12
N GLY A 723 -21.79 13.29 -11.86
CA GLY A 723 -23.08 13.84 -12.26
C GLY A 723 -23.32 15.24 -11.67
N TYR A 724 -23.07 15.41 -10.37
CA TYR A 724 -23.17 16.71 -9.71
C TYR A 724 -22.19 17.74 -10.29
N TYR A 725 -20.94 17.34 -10.51
CA TYR A 725 -19.91 18.19 -11.06
C TYR A 725 -20.19 18.58 -12.52
N ASN A 726 -20.58 17.63 -13.37
CA ASN A 726 -20.96 17.87 -14.75
C ASN A 726 -22.14 18.86 -14.83
N TYR A 727 -23.13 18.71 -13.95
CA TYR A 727 -24.24 19.67 -13.86
C TYR A 727 -23.77 21.07 -13.46
N LYS A 728 -22.95 21.19 -12.40
CA LYS A 728 -22.52 22.48 -11.86
C LYS A 728 -21.46 23.20 -12.69
N VAL A 729 -20.54 22.48 -13.30
CA VAL A 729 -19.37 23.09 -13.97
C VAL A 729 -19.58 23.06 -15.47
N VAL A 730 -19.74 21.88 -16.04
CA VAL A 730 -19.78 21.74 -17.51
C VAL A 730 -21.06 22.30 -18.09
N ARG A 731 -22.24 21.95 -17.54
CA ARG A 731 -23.53 22.41 -18.10
C ARG A 731 -23.72 23.91 -17.89
N LEU A 732 -23.43 24.41 -16.69
CA LEU A 732 -23.53 25.83 -16.39
C LEU A 732 -22.54 26.67 -17.20
N MET A 733 -21.29 26.23 -17.37
CA MET A 733 -20.33 26.91 -18.25
C MET A 733 -20.75 26.81 -19.73
N ARG A 734 -21.24 25.65 -20.22
CA ARG A 734 -21.73 25.55 -21.60
C ARG A 734 -22.94 26.46 -21.85
N VAL A 735 -23.85 26.59 -20.88
CA VAL A 735 -25.01 27.47 -20.98
C VAL A 735 -24.57 28.94 -20.94
N SER A 736 -23.64 29.34 -20.08
CA SER A 736 -23.16 30.72 -20.06
C SER A 736 -22.39 31.08 -21.32
N CYS A 737 -21.57 30.16 -21.82
CA CYS A 737 -20.79 30.37 -23.04
C CYS A 737 -21.63 30.32 -24.31
N GLY A 738 -22.53 29.34 -24.41
CA GLY A 738 -23.53 29.28 -25.47
C GLY A 738 -24.48 30.48 -25.42
N GLY A 739 -24.83 30.94 -24.22
CA GLY A 739 -25.63 32.14 -23.99
C GLY A 739 -24.91 33.41 -24.44
N LEU A 740 -23.63 33.58 -24.09
CA LEU A 740 -22.81 34.71 -24.55
C LEU A 740 -22.78 34.77 -26.08
N ILE A 741 -22.43 33.65 -26.74
CA ILE A 741 -22.33 33.60 -28.20
C ILE A 741 -23.72 33.80 -28.83
N GLY A 742 -24.72 33.05 -28.38
CA GLY A 742 -26.08 33.07 -28.93
C GLY A 742 -26.76 34.43 -28.77
N LEU A 743 -26.76 35.00 -27.56
CA LEU A 743 -27.37 36.31 -27.30
C LEU A 743 -26.61 37.45 -27.99
N SER A 744 -25.28 37.35 -28.13
CA SER A 744 -24.50 38.34 -28.88
C SER A 744 -24.87 38.33 -30.36
N VAL A 745 -24.97 37.14 -30.97
CA VAL A 745 -25.40 37.00 -32.38
C VAL A 745 -26.82 37.53 -32.57
N VAL A 746 -27.75 37.17 -31.69
CA VAL A 746 -29.13 37.68 -31.74
C VAL A 746 -29.16 39.20 -31.59
N SER A 747 -28.42 39.76 -30.64
CA SER A 747 -28.34 41.22 -30.46
C SER A 747 -27.80 41.93 -31.71
N ILE A 748 -26.76 41.40 -32.34
CA ILE A 748 -26.20 41.96 -33.59
C ILE A 748 -27.25 41.92 -34.71
N ILE A 749 -27.98 40.80 -34.88
CA ILE A 749 -29.05 40.68 -35.88
C ILE A 749 -30.14 41.73 -35.60
N VAL A 750 -30.57 41.88 -34.35
CA VAL A 750 -31.59 42.88 -33.97
C VAL A 750 -31.10 44.30 -34.21
N LEU A 751 -29.82 44.60 -33.96
CA LEU A 751 -29.22 45.90 -34.29
C LEU A 751 -29.19 46.15 -35.80
N ILE A 752 -28.85 45.16 -36.61
CA ILE A 752 -28.84 45.28 -38.07
C ILE A 752 -30.26 45.53 -38.58
N VAL A 753 -31.25 44.73 -38.15
CA VAL A 753 -32.66 44.89 -38.55
C VAL A 753 -33.22 46.23 -38.09
N GLY A 754 -32.96 46.62 -36.83
CA GLY A 754 -33.37 47.92 -36.30
C GLY A 754 -32.76 49.10 -37.07
N SER A 755 -31.49 48.98 -37.47
CA SER A 755 -30.80 49.98 -38.30
C SER A 755 -31.41 50.06 -39.70
N ILE A 756 -31.71 48.92 -40.34
CA ILE A 756 -32.38 48.89 -41.64
C ILE A 756 -33.74 49.59 -41.55
N ILE A 757 -34.55 49.30 -40.53
CA ILE A 757 -35.86 49.95 -40.31
C ILE A 757 -35.70 51.46 -40.07
N PHE A 758 -34.64 51.88 -39.37
CA PHE A 758 -34.38 53.28 -39.08
C PHE A 758 -33.96 54.08 -40.32
N PHE A 759 -33.05 53.53 -41.14
CA PHE A 759 -32.52 54.19 -42.34
C PHE A 759 -33.41 54.03 -43.57
N TYR A 760 -34.16 52.92 -43.67
CA TYR A 760 -35.10 52.64 -44.74
C TYR A 760 -36.51 52.46 -44.15
N PRO A 761 -37.16 53.54 -43.68
CA PRO A 761 -38.55 53.45 -43.29
C PRO A 761 -39.33 53.06 -44.54
N THR A 762 -39.75 51.80 -44.61
CA THR A 762 -40.57 51.30 -45.72
C THR A 762 -41.75 52.23 -45.84
N HIS A 763 -41.88 52.91 -46.99
CA HIS A 763 -43.10 53.62 -47.32
C HIS A 763 -44.23 52.60 -47.21
N ILE A 764 -45.04 52.71 -46.15
CA ILE A 764 -46.20 51.84 -45.98
C ILE A 764 -47.08 52.15 -47.18
N ASN A 765 -47.06 51.26 -48.17
CA ASN A 765 -48.04 51.28 -49.24
C ASN A 765 -49.40 51.19 -48.55
N ARG A 766 -50.13 52.31 -48.53
CA ARG A 766 -51.50 52.36 -48.01
C ARG A 766 -52.26 51.26 -48.75
N VAL A 767 -52.69 50.24 -48.03
CA VAL A 767 -53.62 49.24 -48.55
C VAL A 767 -54.89 50.02 -48.91
N GLY A 768 -55.16 50.15 -50.21
CA GLY A 768 -56.45 50.64 -50.67
C GLY A 768 -57.56 49.71 -50.17
N PRO A 769 -58.77 50.23 -49.91
CA PRO A 769 -59.87 49.41 -49.41
C PRO A 769 -60.11 48.22 -50.35
N ALA A 770 -60.19 47.02 -49.77
CA ALA A 770 -60.52 45.81 -50.51
C ALA A 770 -61.90 45.99 -51.18
N PRO A 771 -62.04 45.73 -52.50
CA PRO A 771 -63.34 45.71 -53.14
C PRO A 771 -64.14 44.50 -52.65
N GLU A 772 -65.40 44.73 -52.28
CA GLU A 772 -66.42 43.69 -52.10
C GLU A 772 -66.56 42.88 -53.40
N GLU A 773 -66.22 41.60 -53.36
CA GLU A 773 -66.65 40.65 -54.40
C GLU A 773 -67.91 39.92 -53.94
N SER A 774 -68.99 40.28 -54.63
CA SER A 774 -70.28 39.62 -54.64
C SER A 774 -70.17 38.16 -55.10
N SER A 775 -70.83 37.30 -54.35
CA SER A 775 -71.33 35.99 -54.74
C SER A 775 -71.78 35.89 -56.20
N ILE A 776 -71.33 34.88 -56.95
CA ILE A 776 -72.14 34.11 -57.90
C ILE A 776 -71.62 32.68 -57.95
N ALA A 777 -72.60 31.79 -57.99
CA ALA A 777 -72.52 30.36 -57.84
C ALA A 777 -72.01 29.63 -59.09
N ASN A 778 -71.66 28.37 -58.82
CA ASN A 778 -72.04 27.20 -59.60
C ASN A 778 -71.21 26.76 -60.82
N LEU A 779 -70.90 25.47 -60.70
CA LEU A 779 -71.06 24.40 -61.69
C LEU A 779 -69.83 23.96 -62.52
N HIS A 780 -69.42 22.74 -62.15
CA HIS A 780 -69.30 21.56 -63.01
C HIS A 780 -67.97 21.25 -63.72
N SER A 781 -67.61 19.97 -63.57
CA SER A 781 -67.08 19.08 -64.62
C SER A 781 -65.59 19.18 -64.92
N ARG A 782 -64.77 18.31 -64.33
CA ARG A 782 -64.34 16.98 -64.84
C ARG A 782 -63.19 17.04 -65.86
N HIS A 783 -62.24 16.15 -65.56
CA HIS A 783 -61.47 15.27 -66.44
C HIS A 783 -60.09 15.71 -66.99
N LEU A 784 -59.10 14.99 -66.47
CA LEU A 784 -58.17 14.06 -67.15
C LEU A 784 -56.94 14.61 -67.88
N ASN A 785 -55.81 14.00 -67.46
CA ASN A 785 -54.72 13.43 -68.27
C ASN A 785 -53.77 14.43 -68.95
N ALA A 786 -52.48 14.15 -69.12
CA ALA A 786 -51.59 13.07 -68.67
C ALA A 786 -50.15 13.51 -69.01
N ASN A 787 -49.22 13.29 -68.09
CA ASN A 787 -48.06 12.40 -68.24
C ASN A 787 -47.20 12.43 -66.98
#